data_AF-C8X4X5-F1
#
_entry.id   AF-C8X4X5-F1
#
_cell.length_a   1.000
_cell.length_b   1.000
_cell.length_c   1.000
_cell.angle_alpha   90.00
_cell.angle_beta   90.00
_cell.angle_gamma   90.00
#
_symmetry.space_group_name_H-M   'P 1'
#
loop_
_entity.id
_entity.type
_entity.pdbx_description
1 polymer ?
#
loop_
_entity_poly.entity_id
_entity_poly.type
_entity_poly.pdbx_seq_one_letter_code
_entity_poly.pdbx_strand_id
1 'polypeptide(L)'
;MSQATHESLSPPLLPVQAQDLLHYQNMLFSSLGEAVSFTGPRLYFPAAEKKADPLYCTPRYEAEARRLFLPLLQGDEPLALFVASDVELDHPEAVLPYLAMLAKLCVEKIALRKMTSLDRLTGLFNAEALGQLLEQEIERVLATLSPGSESALEETFSGHSASVALILVEPDAISRLNTRYGPLFGDQVLTKTAETLRELAPEGAILGRDKQRFYMLWPQASGRRCRQLASHLRLHLAGMVLTHEATGEEIAVSASIGLALFPQDFLGWELQGHGREQSRSLQKKSRKALKSAQKEGGNQIYAFQDLLARGCSILRELPLNRFLIDAGRDIGASEGQHFLVWPPDSPETTEDSDPLPTPKGEVVLVDILEEQSVAEIINQDEPAWTLTTGDRLTLLPDLQEQPTSADTPQSQETSTLAGLPSLREFLKIWSRQRGSHSSFTLLLFGNLGSPTPNDSKQARENQRHLQATAAWVSRFLPENHHIARHSTNSLVAFVPQLDAEQARGLAHSIVEHGRHARELDISAGVAAYPCLDAGRADILSHARKALEHARLLPVPRIATFDSVSLNISADRQFTKGDLYAAMEEYQKSLALDPANTTARNSLGICFARLGKHSAARKEFEAILEQTPDNHIALYNLGCLAMKEGETEAAEAALHRCLSLCPEHVYSRLRLGQLAETRHALTEARKHFAAAAAHSDGEPISHRHLARLAVKEGHPDRAREHLHKALAHNPRDAYAMHLLARLYLEAEENLEVAATLARESALNQPERGEYWDLWRDILRQQGEDERAAAIQTRHPSPFSAS
;
A
#
# COMPACT_ATOMS: atom_id res chain seq x y z
N MET A 1 12.14 -65.55 -18.18
CA MET A 1 11.49 -65.12 -19.44
C MET A 1 10.96 -63.72 -19.19
N SER A 2 11.31 -62.64 -19.87
CA SER A 2 12.21 -62.39 -20.99
C SER A 2 12.66 -60.92 -20.88
N GLN A 3 13.98 -60.70 -20.89
CA GLN A 3 14.70 -59.49 -21.29
C GLN A 3 14.17 -58.11 -20.82
N ALA A 4 14.67 -57.66 -19.67
CA ALA A 4 14.89 -56.23 -19.42
C ALA A 4 16.10 -55.80 -20.28
N THR A 5 15.83 -55.30 -21.49
CA THR A 5 16.81 -54.56 -22.27
C THR A 5 17.07 -53.23 -21.58
N HIS A 6 18.33 -52.93 -21.31
CA HIS A 6 18.81 -51.61 -20.93
C HIS A 6 18.31 -50.55 -21.92
N GLU A 7 17.21 -49.86 -21.59
CA GLU A 7 16.87 -48.60 -22.23
C GLU A 7 17.90 -47.56 -21.78
N SER A 8 18.49 -46.90 -22.77
CA SER A 8 19.50 -45.87 -22.60
C SER A 8 18.99 -44.79 -21.64
N LEU A 9 19.78 -44.48 -20.61
CA LEU A 9 19.56 -43.40 -19.62
C LEU A 9 19.60 -41.97 -20.22
N SER A 10 19.53 -41.83 -21.54
CA SER A 10 19.54 -40.53 -22.22
C SER A 10 18.10 -40.06 -22.44
N PRO A 11 17.70 -38.86 -21.96
CA PRO A 11 16.37 -38.33 -22.24
C PRO A 11 16.15 -38.19 -23.75
N PRO A 12 14.93 -38.42 -24.27
CA PRO A 12 14.63 -38.25 -25.68
C PRO A 12 14.92 -36.80 -26.11
N LEU A 13 15.71 -36.64 -27.18
CA LEU A 13 16.05 -35.32 -27.72
C LEU A 13 14.79 -34.64 -28.28
N LEU A 14 14.67 -33.32 -28.06
CA LEU A 14 13.58 -32.52 -28.63
C LEU A 14 13.61 -32.55 -30.16
N PRO A 15 12.44 -32.57 -30.84
CA PRO A 15 12.39 -32.50 -32.29
C PRO A 15 12.95 -31.16 -32.79
N VAL A 16 13.83 -31.22 -33.78
CA VAL A 16 14.45 -30.10 -34.48
C VAL A 16 13.64 -29.81 -35.73
N GLN A 17 13.20 -28.56 -35.88
CA GLN A 17 12.45 -28.10 -37.05
C GLN A 17 13.36 -27.34 -38.02
N ALA A 18 12.88 -27.12 -39.25
CA ALA A 18 13.61 -26.36 -40.26
C ALA A 18 14.02 -24.95 -39.77
N GLN A 19 13.15 -24.31 -39.00
CA GLN A 19 13.40 -22.97 -38.44
C GLN A 19 14.53 -22.98 -37.38
N ASP A 20 14.68 -24.09 -36.64
CA ASP A 20 15.81 -24.26 -35.70
C ASP A 20 17.14 -24.38 -36.46
N LEU A 21 17.16 -25.08 -37.59
CA LEU A 21 18.36 -25.21 -38.43
C LEU A 21 18.80 -23.86 -39.01
N LEU A 22 17.84 -22.99 -39.35
CA LEU A 22 18.13 -21.61 -39.77
C LEU A 22 18.66 -20.78 -38.59
N HIS A 23 18.02 -20.87 -37.42
CA HIS A 23 18.44 -20.13 -36.23
C HIS A 23 19.86 -20.51 -35.78
N TYR A 24 20.21 -21.80 -35.83
CA TYR A 24 21.52 -22.32 -35.43
C TYR A 24 22.49 -22.55 -36.61
N GLN A 25 22.23 -21.96 -37.79
CA GLN A 25 23.01 -22.23 -39.01
C GLN A 25 24.52 -21.97 -38.83
N ASN A 26 24.88 -20.90 -38.12
CA ASN A 26 26.29 -20.54 -37.92
C ASN A 26 27.02 -21.57 -37.06
N MET A 27 26.34 -22.13 -36.05
CA MET A 27 26.88 -23.21 -35.22
C MET A 27 27.00 -24.51 -36.01
N LEU A 28 26.02 -24.81 -36.85
CA LEU A 28 26.05 -25.97 -37.73
C LEU A 28 27.24 -25.89 -38.70
N PHE A 29 27.39 -24.75 -39.37
CA PHE A 29 28.48 -24.54 -40.33
C PHE A 29 29.84 -24.52 -39.65
N SER A 30 29.98 -23.89 -38.48
CA SER A 30 31.26 -23.91 -37.76
C SER A 30 31.64 -25.32 -37.33
N SER A 31 30.68 -26.11 -36.82
CA SER A 31 30.93 -27.48 -36.34
C SER A 31 31.30 -28.43 -37.48
N LEU A 32 30.70 -28.27 -38.66
CA LEU A 32 31.09 -29.02 -39.86
C LEU A 32 32.44 -28.53 -40.41
N GLY A 33 32.72 -27.23 -40.31
CA GLY A 33 33.97 -26.61 -40.74
C GLY A 33 35.20 -27.05 -39.96
N GLU A 34 35.03 -27.54 -38.73
CA GLU A 34 36.09 -28.17 -37.94
C GLU A 34 36.58 -29.50 -38.55
N ALA A 35 35.71 -30.21 -39.28
CA ALA A 35 36.03 -31.50 -39.88
C ALA A 35 36.44 -31.39 -41.36
N VAL A 36 35.89 -30.43 -42.10
CA VAL A 36 36.10 -30.28 -43.55
C VAL A 36 36.12 -28.81 -43.93
N SER A 37 37.11 -28.38 -44.72
CA SER A 37 37.13 -27.05 -45.31
C SER A 37 36.17 -26.95 -46.50
N PHE A 38 35.37 -25.89 -46.55
CA PHE A 38 34.44 -25.62 -47.65
C PHE A 38 34.19 -24.14 -47.87
N THR A 39 33.62 -23.81 -49.03
CA THR A 39 33.14 -22.47 -49.40
C THR A 39 31.64 -22.49 -49.71
N GLY A 40 30.96 -21.37 -49.39
CA GLY A 40 29.56 -21.15 -49.74
C GLY A 40 28.55 -22.19 -49.23
N PRO A 41 28.52 -22.52 -47.92
CA PRO A 41 27.57 -23.50 -47.37
C PRO A 41 26.12 -23.02 -47.53
N ARG A 42 25.22 -23.93 -47.92
CA ARG A 42 23.78 -23.67 -48.04
C ARG A 42 22.95 -24.81 -47.47
N LEU A 43 21.76 -24.48 -46.98
CA LEU A 43 20.76 -25.44 -46.53
C LEU A 43 19.59 -25.46 -47.50
N TYR A 44 19.20 -26.66 -47.94
CA TYR A 44 18.01 -26.89 -48.75
C TYR A 44 17.00 -27.72 -47.96
N PHE A 45 15.76 -27.24 -47.85
CA PHE A 45 14.72 -27.91 -47.09
C PHE A 45 13.81 -28.70 -48.04
N PRO A 46 13.58 -30.00 -47.79
CA PRO A 46 12.69 -30.81 -48.62
C PRO A 46 11.23 -30.39 -48.42
N ALA A 47 10.46 -30.33 -49.51
CA ALA A 47 9.00 -30.33 -49.44
C ALA A 47 8.53 -31.65 -48.83
N ALA A 48 7.38 -31.66 -48.11
CA ALA A 48 6.90 -32.83 -47.36
C ALA A 48 6.86 -34.13 -48.19
N GLU A 49 6.51 -34.04 -49.48
CA GLU A 49 6.43 -35.16 -50.43
C GLU A 49 7.79 -35.70 -50.88
N LYS A 50 8.88 -34.93 -50.72
CA LYS A 50 10.24 -35.27 -51.17
C LYS A 50 11.17 -35.73 -50.05
N LYS A 51 10.67 -35.86 -48.82
CA LYS A 51 11.48 -36.36 -47.69
C LYS A 51 12.04 -37.76 -47.91
N ALA A 52 11.37 -38.61 -48.70
CA ALA A 52 11.84 -39.97 -49.01
C ALA A 52 12.83 -40.05 -50.19
N ASP A 53 13.15 -38.92 -50.85
CA ASP A 53 14.07 -38.90 -51.97
C ASP A 53 15.50 -39.28 -51.51
N PRO A 54 16.19 -40.22 -52.19
CA PRO A 54 17.56 -40.62 -51.87
C PRO A 54 18.53 -39.45 -51.70
N LEU A 55 18.28 -38.32 -52.36
CA LEU A 55 19.07 -37.08 -52.24
C LEU A 55 19.11 -36.54 -50.81
N TYR A 56 18.04 -36.68 -50.03
CA TYR A 56 17.94 -36.20 -48.65
C TYR A 56 18.26 -37.28 -47.61
N CYS A 57 18.49 -38.52 -48.04
CA CYS A 57 18.72 -39.66 -47.15
C CYS A 57 20.16 -40.19 -47.22
N THR A 58 20.87 -39.97 -48.32
CA THR A 58 22.22 -40.53 -48.54
C THR A 58 23.27 -39.44 -48.78
N PRO A 59 24.44 -39.52 -48.10
CA PRO A 59 25.53 -38.58 -48.33
C PRO A 59 26.14 -38.81 -49.70
N ARG A 60 26.43 -37.74 -50.46
CA ARG A 60 26.99 -37.81 -51.81
C ARG A 60 28.13 -36.80 -51.97
N TYR A 61 29.17 -37.19 -52.70
CA TYR A 61 30.27 -36.31 -53.07
C TYR A 61 30.51 -36.39 -54.57
N GLU A 62 30.55 -35.23 -55.23
CA GLU A 62 30.84 -35.10 -56.66
C GLU A 62 32.29 -34.67 -56.83
N ALA A 63 33.19 -35.62 -57.10
CA ALA A 63 34.63 -35.37 -57.20
C ALA A 63 35.01 -34.36 -58.30
N GLU A 64 34.32 -34.39 -59.44
CA GLU A 64 34.57 -33.47 -60.56
C GLU A 64 34.18 -32.02 -60.23
N ALA A 65 33.13 -31.83 -59.43
CA ALA A 65 32.61 -30.51 -59.04
C ALA A 65 33.10 -30.04 -57.66
N ARG A 66 33.84 -30.89 -56.93
CA ARG A 66 34.26 -30.67 -55.52
C ARG A 66 33.09 -30.27 -54.61
N ARG A 67 31.93 -30.91 -54.81
CA ARG A 67 30.69 -30.61 -54.09
C ARG A 67 30.30 -31.72 -53.15
N LEU A 68 29.95 -31.32 -51.94
CA LEU A 68 29.51 -32.20 -50.87
C LEU A 68 28.02 -32.00 -50.58
N PHE A 69 27.28 -33.09 -50.57
CA PHE A 69 25.86 -33.16 -50.22
C PHE A 69 25.72 -34.01 -48.96
N LEU A 70 25.42 -33.37 -47.83
CA LEU A 70 25.25 -34.04 -46.54
C LEU A 70 23.80 -33.91 -46.05
N PRO A 71 23.07 -35.03 -45.92
CA PRO A 71 21.74 -35.00 -45.33
C PRO A 71 21.82 -34.74 -43.83
N LEU A 72 20.99 -33.80 -43.34
CA LEU A 72 20.81 -33.49 -41.94
C LEU A 72 19.60 -34.28 -41.43
N LEU A 73 19.87 -35.34 -40.67
CA LEU A 73 18.86 -36.29 -40.19
C LEU A 73 18.68 -36.16 -38.67
N GLN A 74 17.44 -36.29 -38.17
CA GLN A 74 17.16 -36.59 -36.76
C GLN A 74 16.52 -37.97 -36.66
N GLY A 75 17.20 -38.92 -36.00
CA GLY A 75 16.84 -40.33 -36.13
C GLY A 75 17.04 -40.80 -37.58
N ASP A 76 15.93 -41.15 -38.24
CA ASP A 76 15.84 -41.52 -39.66
C ASP A 76 15.05 -40.48 -40.50
N GLU A 77 14.62 -39.37 -39.90
CA GLU A 77 13.85 -38.34 -40.60
C GLU A 77 14.76 -37.25 -41.20
N PRO A 78 14.66 -36.94 -42.50
CA PRO A 78 15.44 -35.87 -43.12
C PRO A 78 14.84 -34.48 -42.89
N LEU A 79 15.66 -33.60 -42.33
CA LEU A 79 15.30 -32.23 -41.99
C LEU A 79 15.72 -31.22 -43.08
N ALA A 80 16.94 -31.37 -43.59
CA ALA A 80 17.51 -30.50 -44.63
C ALA A 80 18.72 -31.17 -45.31
N LEU A 81 19.15 -30.62 -46.45
CA LEU A 81 20.36 -31.01 -47.16
C LEU A 81 21.39 -29.89 -47.05
N PHE A 82 22.53 -30.18 -46.44
CA PHE A 82 23.69 -29.31 -46.43
C PHE A 82 24.46 -29.48 -47.73
N VAL A 83 24.70 -28.37 -48.44
CA VAL A 83 25.46 -28.33 -49.69
C VAL A 83 26.63 -27.37 -49.54
N ALA A 84 27.83 -27.87 -49.83
CA ALA A 84 29.08 -27.13 -49.76
C ALA A 84 29.88 -27.31 -51.06
N SER A 85 30.62 -26.27 -51.45
CA SER A 85 31.52 -26.28 -52.61
C SER A 85 32.99 -26.21 -52.16
N ASP A 86 33.92 -26.50 -53.08
CA ASP A 86 35.38 -26.52 -52.86
C ASP A 86 35.84 -27.44 -51.71
N VAL A 87 35.16 -28.59 -51.56
CA VAL A 87 35.54 -29.61 -50.57
C VAL A 87 36.60 -30.54 -51.17
N GLU A 88 37.71 -30.75 -50.47
CA GLU A 88 38.74 -31.73 -50.84
C GLU A 88 38.67 -32.96 -49.91
N LEU A 89 38.54 -34.15 -50.50
CA LEU A 89 38.50 -35.44 -49.78
C LEU A 89 39.39 -36.46 -50.48
N ASP A 90 40.36 -37.04 -49.75
CA ASP A 90 41.30 -38.04 -50.30
C ASP A 90 40.63 -39.38 -50.62
N HIS A 91 39.72 -39.84 -49.75
CA HIS A 91 39.02 -41.13 -49.86
C HIS A 91 37.51 -40.97 -49.62
N PRO A 92 36.75 -40.44 -50.58
CA PRO A 92 35.36 -40.03 -50.37
C PRO A 92 34.45 -41.20 -49.94
N GLU A 93 34.59 -42.39 -50.53
CA GLU A 93 33.77 -43.55 -50.16
C GLU A 93 33.97 -44.00 -48.69
N ALA A 94 35.19 -43.88 -48.16
CA ALA A 94 35.50 -44.24 -46.79
C ALA A 94 35.09 -43.13 -45.80
N VAL A 95 35.17 -41.85 -46.20
CA VAL A 95 34.98 -40.69 -45.33
C VAL A 95 33.51 -40.24 -45.24
N LEU A 96 32.72 -40.42 -46.32
CA LEU A 96 31.32 -40.00 -46.39
C LEU A 96 30.43 -40.53 -45.24
N PRO A 97 30.52 -41.82 -44.82
CA PRO A 97 29.75 -42.32 -43.68
C PRO A 97 30.08 -41.58 -42.37
N TYR A 98 31.35 -41.21 -42.16
CA TYR A 98 31.77 -40.46 -40.97
C TYR A 98 31.27 -39.02 -41.01
N LEU A 99 31.27 -38.37 -42.18
CA LEU A 99 30.71 -37.03 -42.34
C LEU A 99 29.19 -37.00 -42.14
N ALA A 100 28.47 -38.03 -42.60
CA ALA A 100 27.05 -38.18 -42.32
C ALA A 100 26.78 -38.38 -40.81
N MET A 101 27.64 -39.13 -40.11
CA MET A 101 27.55 -39.27 -38.65
C MET A 101 27.81 -37.95 -37.94
N LEU A 102 28.82 -37.18 -38.38
CA LEU A 102 29.11 -35.83 -37.87
C LEU A 102 27.93 -34.88 -38.09
N ALA A 103 27.30 -34.92 -39.26
CA ALA A 103 26.11 -34.13 -39.56
C ALA A 103 24.95 -34.48 -38.60
N LYS A 104 24.73 -35.77 -38.31
CA LYS A 104 23.76 -36.22 -37.31
C LYS A 104 24.12 -35.70 -35.91
N LEU A 105 25.38 -35.81 -35.48
CA LEU A 105 25.85 -35.26 -34.21
C LEU A 105 25.67 -33.73 -34.12
N CYS A 106 25.80 -33.01 -35.23
CA CYS A 106 25.54 -31.57 -35.27
C CYS A 106 24.05 -31.25 -35.08
N VAL A 107 23.15 -32.04 -35.67
CA VAL A 107 21.69 -31.93 -35.43
C VAL A 107 21.35 -32.28 -33.98
N GLU A 108 21.98 -33.32 -33.41
CA GLU A 108 21.82 -33.66 -31.99
C GLU A 108 22.37 -32.55 -31.07
N LYS A 109 23.50 -31.92 -31.42
CA LYS A 109 24.04 -30.74 -30.72
C LYS A 109 23.06 -29.57 -30.76
N ILE A 110 22.38 -29.34 -31.89
CA ILE A 110 21.31 -28.35 -32.00
C ILE A 110 20.12 -28.71 -31.10
N ALA A 111 19.69 -29.98 -31.09
CA ALA A 111 18.63 -30.46 -30.21
C ALA A 111 18.99 -30.27 -28.72
N LEU A 112 20.24 -30.57 -28.34
CA LEU A 112 20.76 -30.34 -26.99
C LEU A 112 20.81 -28.84 -26.65
N ARG A 113 21.23 -27.98 -27.60
CA ARG A 113 21.23 -26.53 -27.42
C ARG A 113 19.81 -25.98 -27.25
N LYS A 114 18.85 -26.50 -28.01
CA LYS A 114 17.43 -26.20 -27.87
C LYS A 114 16.91 -26.62 -26.48
N MET A 115 17.32 -27.78 -25.97
CA MET A 115 17.00 -28.20 -24.59
C MET A 115 17.61 -27.27 -23.52
N THR A 116 18.72 -26.58 -23.79
CA THR A 116 19.28 -25.59 -22.85
C THR A 116 18.61 -24.22 -22.90
N SER A 117 17.83 -23.92 -23.95
CA SER A 117 17.15 -22.63 -24.12
C SER A 117 15.64 -22.70 -23.87
N LEU A 118 15.07 -23.91 -23.84
CA LEU A 118 13.66 -24.12 -23.58
C LEU A 118 13.39 -24.66 -22.17
N ASP A 119 12.23 -24.32 -21.65
CA ASP A 119 11.67 -24.85 -20.42
C ASP A 119 11.11 -26.27 -20.65
N ARG A 120 11.48 -27.22 -19.79
CA ARG A 120 11.11 -28.63 -19.96
C ARG A 120 9.62 -28.91 -19.84
N LEU A 121 8.91 -28.13 -19.03
CA LEU A 121 7.48 -28.34 -18.78
C LEU A 121 6.64 -27.78 -19.92
N THR A 122 6.93 -26.54 -20.33
CA THR A 122 6.07 -25.77 -21.23
C THR A 122 6.60 -25.66 -22.65
N GLY A 123 7.85 -26.03 -22.92
CA GLY A 123 8.48 -25.89 -24.23
C GLY A 123 8.68 -24.44 -24.70
N LEU A 124 8.45 -23.45 -23.81
CA LEU A 124 8.69 -22.03 -24.07
C LEU A 124 10.16 -21.67 -23.78
N PHE A 125 10.63 -20.51 -24.23
CA PHE A 125 12.00 -20.07 -23.88
C PHE A 125 12.19 -19.93 -22.37
N ASN A 126 13.33 -20.36 -21.85
CA ASN A 126 13.66 -20.15 -20.44
C ASN A 126 14.08 -18.69 -20.17
N ALA A 127 14.23 -18.35 -18.89
CA ALA A 127 14.55 -16.99 -18.46
C ALA A 127 15.85 -16.42 -19.07
N GLU A 128 16.87 -17.26 -19.26
CA GLU A 128 18.16 -16.83 -19.81
C GLU A 128 18.05 -16.53 -21.31
N ALA A 129 17.45 -17.44 -22.07
CA ALA A 129 17.23 -17.27 -23.50
C ALA A 129 16.32 -16.06 -23.81
N LEU A 130 15.24 -15.90 -23.03
CA LEU A 130 14.35 -14.75 -23.15
C LEU A 130 15.10 -13.43 -22.84
N GLY A 131 15.96 -13.42 -21.82
CA GLY A 131 16.75 -12.24 -21.47
C GLY A 131 17.67 -11.79 -22.62
N GLN A 132 18.32 -12.73 -23.30
CA GLN A 132 19.17 -12.46 -24.47
C GLN A 132 18.36 -11.94 -25.67
N LEU A 133 17.20 -12.54 -25.95
CA LEU A 133 16.32 -12.09 -27.03
C LEU A 133 15.76 -10.68 -26.77
N LEU A 134 15.40 -10.38 -25.51
CA LEU A 134 14.95 -9.04 -25.13
C LEU A 134 16.06 -8.00 -25.27
N GLU A 135 17.29 -8.34 -24.90
CA GLU A 135 18.46 -7.48 -25.07
C GLU A 135 18.70 -7.14 -26.54
N GLN A 136 18.65 -8.13 -27.43
CA GLN A 136 18.78 -7.93 -28.87
C GLN A 136 17.67 -7.05 -29.45
N GLU A 137 16.41 -7.25 -29.03
CA GLU A 137 15.29 -6.42 -29.50
C GLU A 137 15.41 -4.97 -29.03
N ILE A 138 15.87 -4.74 -27.80
CA ILE A 138 16.13 -3.39 -27.29
C ILE A 138 17.28 -2.72 -28.03
N GLU A 139 18.37 -3.44 -28.31
CA GLU A 139 19.48 -2.91 -29.10
C GLU A 139 19.03 -2.50 -30.51
N ARG A 140 18.15 -3.29 -31.15
CA ARG A 140 17.53 -2.92 -32.43
C ARG A 140 16.73 -1.62 -32.32
N VAL A 141 15.94 -1.46 -31.25
CA VAL A 141 15.20 -0.21 -31.02
C VAL A 141 16.15 0.96 -30.78
N LEU A 142 17.18 0.81 -29.95
CA LEU A 142 18.17 1.85 -29.68
C LEU A 142 18.95 2.27 -30.93
N ALA A 143 19.29 1.32 -31.80
CA ALA A 143 19.96 1.58 -33.07
C ALA A 143 19.11 2.47 -34.00
N THR A 144 17.78 2.35 -33.94
CA THR A 144 16.86 3.23 -34.70
C THR A 144 16.62 4.60 -34.05
N LEU A 145 16.82 4.72 -32.73
CA LEU A 145 16.64 5.97 -31.99
C LEU A 145 17.87 6.89 -32.03
N SER A 146 19.05 6.34 -32.32
CA SER A 146 20.31 7.08 -32.40
C SER A 146 20.55 7.54 -33.85
N PRO A 147 20.71 8.84 -34.15
CA PRO A 147 21.15 9.27 -35.47
C PRO A 147 22.65 8.97 -35.62
N GLY A 148 22.98 7.76 -36.07
CA GLY A 148 24.35 7.33 -36.38
C GLY A 148 24.61 7.30 -37.88
N SER A 149 25.73 7.89 -38.31
CA SER A 149 26.18 8.07 -39.70
C SER A 149 26.41 6.79 -40.53
N GLU A 150 26.14 5.60 -39.98
CA GLU A 150 26.28 4.31 -40.68
C GLU A 150 24.96 3.77 -41.24
N SER A 151 23.80 4.40 -40.97
CA SER A 151 22.50 3.92 -41.47
C SER A 151 22.24 4.20 -42.96
N ALA A 152 23.28 4.47 -43.76
CA ALA A 152 23.18 4.91 -45.15
C ALA A 152 23.60 3.85 -46.19
N LEU A 153 23.83 2.58 -45.81
CA LEU A 153 24.39 1.58 -46.73
C LEU A 153 23.63 0.25 -46.88
N GLU A 154 22.37 0.13 -46.42
CA GLU A 154 21.53 -1.02 -46.80
C GLU A 154 20.12 -0.58 -47.25
N GLU A 155 19.81 -0.82 -48.53
CA GLU A 155 18.60 -0.34 -49.24
C GLU A 155 17.31 -1.11 -48.90
N THR A 156 17.25 -1.89 -47.83
CA THR A 156 16.06 -2.70 -47.49
C THR A 156 15.62 -2.52 -46.05
N PHE A 157 15.13 -1.34 -45.68
CA PHE A 157 14.33 -1.17 -44.46
C PHE A 157 13.06 -0.38 -44.73
N SER A 158 11.95 -1.10 -44.95
CA SER A 158 10.61 -0.54 -44.88
C SER A 158 10.22 -0.35 -43.41
N GLY A 159 10.08 0.91 -43.00
CA GLY A 159 9.34 1.43 -41.83
C GLY A 159 9.19 0.54 -40.60
N HIS A 160 10.08 0.67 -39.62
CA HIS A 160 9.90 0.08 -38.29
C HIS A 160 9.46 1.15 -37.28
N SER A 161 8.29 0.99 -36.66
CA SER A 161 7.96 1.69 -35.42
C SER A 161 8.72 1.03 -34.28
N ALA A 162 9.83 1.61 -33.84
CA ALA A 162 10.74 0.98 -32.89
C ALA A 162 10.20 1.02 -31.45
N SER A 163 9.34 0.07 -31.12
CA SER A 163 8.92 -0.20 -29.73
C SER A 163 8.95 -1.69 -29.44
N VAL A 164 9.13 -2.03 -28.17
CA VAL A 164 9.10 -3.41 -27.69
C VAL A 164 8.23 -3.43 -26.44
N ALA A 165 7.21 -4.29 -26.43
CA ALA A 165 6.37 -4.50 -25.25
C ALA A 165 6.76 -5.79 -24.55
N LEU A 166 6.77 -5.75 -23.22
CA LEU A 166 6.96 -6.91 -22.37
C LEU A 166 5.72 -7.11 -21.50
N ILE A 167 5.00 -8.20 -21.77
CA ILE A 167 3.79 -8.60 -21.03
C ILE A 167 4.15 -9.78 -20.14
N LEU A 168 3.95 -9.63 -18.83
CA LEU A 168 4.12 -10.69 -17.85
C LEU A 168 2.74 -11.23 -17.46
N VAL A 169 2.62 -12.55 -17.41
CA VAL A 169 1.41 -13.25 -16.99
C VAL A 169 1.78 -14.25 -15.90
N GLU A 170 1.12 -14.19 -14.75
CA GLU A 170 1.33 -15.14 -13.64
C GLU A 170 -0.03 -15.70 -13.20
N PRO A 171 -0.25 -17.03 -13.26
CA PRO A 171 -1.43 -17.65 -12.70
C PRO A 171 -1.56 -17.37 -11.20
N ASP A 172 -2.73 -16.95 -10.77
CA ASP A 172 -2.98 -16.55 -9.40
C ASP A 172 -2.98 -17.78 -8.47
N ALA A 173 -2.52 -17.57 -7.23
CA ALA A 173 -2.57 -18.55 -6.14
C ALA A 173 -1.92 -19.94 -6.43
N ILE A 174 -1.02 -20.04 -7.41
CA ILE A 174 -0.35 -21.30 -7.77
C ILE A 174 0.35 -22.00 -6.60
N SER A 175 0.94 -21.24 -5.66
CA SER A 175 1.54 -21.79 -4.45
C SER A 175 0.51 -22.46 -3.54
N ARG A 176 -0.70 -21.88 -3.42
CA ARG A 176 -1.81 -22.48 -2.65
C ARG A 176 -2.35 -23.73 -3.35
N LEU A 177 -2.45 -23.70 -4.67
CA LEU A 177 -2.84 -24.87 -5.47
C LEU A 177 -1.85 -26.02 -5.27
N ASN A 178 -0.55 -25.74 -5.30
CA ASN A 178 0.48 -26.74 -5.04
C ASN A 178 0.41 -27.33 -3.64
N THR A 179 0.10 -26.52 -2.62
CA THR A 179 -0.05 -27.01 -1.24
C THR A 179 -1.30 -27.89 -1.07
N ARG A 180 -2.40 -27.57 -1.76
CA ARG A 180 -3.69 -28.27 -1.59
C ARG A 180 -3.85 -29.49 -2.50
N TYR A 181 -3.43 -29.40 -3.75
CA TYR A 181 -3.63 -30.41 -4.80
C TYR A 181 -2.33 -31.06 -5.29
N GLY A 182 -1.19 -30.61 -4.76
CA GLY A 182 0.13 -31.14 -5.11
C GLY A 182 0.76 -30.45 -6.33
N PRO A 183 2.08 -30.66 -6.54
CA PRO A 183 2.84 -29.97 -7.58
C PRO A 183 2.46 -30.42 -9.00
N LEU A 184 2.01 -31.67 -9.18
CA LEU A 184 1.58 -32.18 -10.49
C LEU A 184 0.37 -31.41 -11.04
N PHE A 185 -0.57 -31.04 -10.17
CA PHE A 185 -1.69 -30.19 -10.57
C PHE A 185 -1.24 -28.78 -10.94
N GLY A 186 -0.28 -28.21 -10.21
CA GLY A 186 0.34 -26.94 -10.59
C GLY A 186 1.03 -27.00 -11.95
N ASP A 187 1.72 -28.11 -12.26
CA ASP A 187 2.33 -28.32 -13.56
C ASP A 187 1.29 -28.41 -14.69
N GLN A 188 0.12 -29.01 -14.44
CA GLN A 188 -1.01 -28.98 -15.38
C GLN A 188 -1.53 -27.55 -15.61
N VAL A 189 -1.70 -26.76 -14.55
CA VAL A 189 -2.11 -25.34 -14.64
C VAL A 189 -1.13 -24.54 -15.50
N LEU A 190 0.18 -24.71 -15.26
CA LEU A 190 1.24 -24.02 -16.00
C LEU A 190 1.29 -24.47 -17.47
N THR A 191 1.10 -25.76 -17.74
CA THR A 191 1.06 -26.31 -19.11
C THR A 191 -0.12 -25.74 -19.88
N LYS A 192 -1.32 -25.73 -19.27
CA LYS A 192 -2.53 -25.18 -19.89
C LYS A 192 -2.41 -23.67 -20.13
N THR A 193 -1.82 -22.94 -19.18
CA THR A 193 -1.52 -21.51 -19.34
C THR A 193 -0.60 -21.28 -20.54
N ALA A 194 0.45 -22.10 -20.70
CA ALA A 194 1.37 -22.00 -21.84
C ALA A 194 0.69 -22.26 -23.18
N GLU A 195 -0.23 -23.22 -23.25
CA GLU A 195 -1.05 -23.49 -24.45
C GLU A 195 -1.92 -22.29 -24.82
N THR A 196 -2.66 -21.75 -23.86
CA THR A 196 -3.50 -20.56 -24.08
C THR A 196 -2.69 -19.36 -24.54
N LEU A 197 -1.48 -19.17 -24.00
CA LEU A 197 -0.58 -18.11 -24.46
C LEU A 197 -0.10 -18.34 -25.90
N ARG A 198 0.20 -19.58 -26.31
CA ARG A 198 0.57 -19.90 -27.70
C ARG A 198 -0.57 -19.66 -28.67
N GLU A 199 -1.81 -19.98 -28.29
CA GLU A 199 -3.00 -19.80 -29.12
C GLU A 199 -3.33 -18.32 -29.35
N LEU A 200 -3.13 -17.48 -28.32
CA LEU A 200 -3.49 -16.06 -28.35
C LEU A 200 -2.30 -15.14 -28.69
N ALA A 201 -1.09 -15.68 -28.81
CA ALA A 201 0.09 -14.90 -29.13
C ALA A 201 0.01 -14.33 -30.57
N PRO A 202 0.25 -13.02 -30.75
CA PRO A 202 0.29 -12.40 -32.07
C PRO A 202 1.52 -12.85 -32.87
N GLU A 203 1.45 -12.72 -34.19
CA GLU A 203 2.58 -13.05 -35.07
C GLU A 203 3.84 -12.26 -34.66
N GLY A 204 4.96 -12.98 -34.52
CA GLY A 204 6.25 -12.41 -34.10
C GLY A 204 6.41 -12.24 -32.58
N ALA A 205 5.42 -12.59 -31.76
CA ALA A 205 5.60 -12.62 -30.30
C ALA A 205 6.48 -13.79 -29.86
N ILE A 206 7.39 -13.53 -28.94
CA ILE A 206 8.29 -14.51 -28.35
C ILE A 206 7.80 -14.82 -26.93
N LEU A 207 7.57 -16.10 -26.65
CA LEU A 207 7.04 -16.58 -25.38
C LEU A 207 8.14 -17.27 -24.56
N GLY A 208 8.18 -16.97 -23.27
CA GLY A 208 9.08 -17.64 -22.33
C GLY A 208 8.49 -17.82 -20.94
N ARG A 209 9.17 -18.61 -20.12
CA ARG A 209 8.80 -18.91 -18.74
C ARG A 209 10.00 -18.78 -17.79
N ASP A 210 9.76 -18.15 -16.64
CA ASP A 210 10.64 -18.18 -15.47
C ASP A 210 9.82 -18.63 -14.26
N LYS A 211 10.03 -19.88 -13.82
CA LYS A 211 9.25 -20.49 -12.73
C LYS A 211 7.74 -20.40 -13.02
N GLN A 212 6.98 -19.66 -12.23
CA GLN A 212 5.52 -19.53 -12.36
C GLN A 212 5.09 -18.40 -13.32
N ARG A 213 6.05 -17.60 -13.80
CA ARG A 213 5.80 -16.42 -14.63
C ARG A 213 6.01 -16.72 -16.10
N PHE A 214 5.09 -16.26 -16.91
CA PHE A 214 5.20 -16.24 -18.35
C PHE A 214 5.55 -14.84 -18.84
N TYR A 215 6.36 -14.79 -19.88
CA TYR A 215 6.79 -13.56 -20.53
C TYR A 215 6.37 -13.65 -21.99
N MET A 216 5.77 -12.58 -22.48
CA MET A 216 5.48 -12.39 -23.88
C MET A 216 6.15 -11.10 -24.32
N LEU A 217 7.18 -11.27 -25.14
CA LEU A 217 7.91 -10.20 -25.79
C LEU A 217 7.23 -9.93 -27.13
N TRP A 218 6.71 -8.72 -27.32
CA TRP A 218 6.02 -8.34 -28.55
C TRP A 218 6.69 -7.14 -29.20
N PRO A 219 7.50 -7.37 -30.26
CA PRO A 219 8.11 -6.31 -31.04
C PRO A 219 7.06 -5.46 -31.78
N GLN A 220 7.35 -4.17 -31.94
CA GLN A 220 6.54 -3.18 -32.68
C GLN A 220 5.10 -3.02 -32.17
N ALA A 221 4.83 -3.42 -30.93
CA ALA A 221 3.51 -3.32 -30.34
C ALA A 221 3.26 -1.90 -29.79
N SER A 222 2.05 -1.37 -30.03
CA SER A 222 1.59 -0.12 -29.42
C SER A 222 0.90 -0.39 -28.09
N GLY A 223 0.97 0.56 -27.15
CA GLY A 223 0.36 0.42 -25.82
C GLY A 223 -1.13 0.04 -25.85
N ARG A 224 -1.90 0.57 -26.82
CA ARG A 224 -3.31 0.22 -27.01
C ARG A 224 -3.50 -1.26 -27.38
N ARG A 225 -2.71 -1.78 -28.31
CA ARG A 225 -2.77 -3.21 -28.72
C ARG A 225 -2.33 -4.12 -27.58
N CYS A 226 -1.31 -3.72 -26.83
CA CYS A 226 -0.86 -4.47 -25.66
C CYS A 226 -1.95 -4.60 -24.59
N ARG A 227 -2.66 -3.51 -24.28
CA ARG A 227 -3.78 -3.53 -23.31
C ARG A 227 -4.95 -4.37 -23.79
N GLN A 228 -5.28 -4.32 -25.08
CA GLN A 228 -6.31 -5.17 -25.69
C GLN A 228 -5.95 -6.66 -25.59
N LEU A 229 -4.71 -7.01 -25.95
CA LEU A 229 -4.22 -8.38 -25.84
C LEU A 229 -4.21 -8.86 -24.38
N ALA A 230 -3.72 -8.04 -23.44
CA ALA A 230 -3.76 -8.36 -22.01
C ALA A 230 -5.19 -8.60 -21.52
N SER A 231 -6.15 -7.77 -21.95
CA SER A 231 -7.58 -7.93 -21.60
C SER A 231 -8.13 -9.26 -22.12
N HIS A 232 -7.77 -9.61 -23.35
CA HIS A 232 -8.19 -10.87 -23.97
C HIS A 232 -7.57 -12.08 -23.25
N LEU A 233 -6.26 -12.04 -22.96
CA LEU A 233 -5.55 -13.07 -22.21
C LEU A 233 -6.16 -13.29 -20.82
N ARG A 234 -6.44 -12.21 -20.09
CA ARG A 234 -7.05 -12.26 -18.76
C ARG A 234 -8.41 -12.96 -18.79
N LEU A 235 -9.29 -12.57 -19.73
CA LEU A 235 -10.62 -13.15 -19.85
C LEU A 235 -10.57 -14.64 -20.19
N HIS A 236 -9.69 -15.05 -21.11
CA HIS A 236 -9.50 -16.47 -21.45
C HIS A 236 -8.94 -17.28 -20.29
N LEU A 237 -7.93 -16.75 -19.60
CA LEU A 237 -7.32 -17.42 -18.46
C LEU A 237 -8.30 -17.52 -17.28
N ALA A 238 -9.10 -16.48 -17.01
CA ALA A 238 -10.13 -16.51 -15.97
C ALA A 238 -11.28 -17.49 -16.27
N GLY A 239 -11.50 -17.83 -17.54
CA GLY A 239 -12.43 -18.88 -17.96
C GLY A 239 -11.87 -20.30 -17.87
N MET A 240 -10.60 -20.46 -17.48
CA MET A 240 -9.94 -21.75 -17.40
C MET A 240 -10.41 -22.51 -16.15
N VAL A 241 -11.06 -23.66 -16.37
CA VAL A 241 -11.47 -24.59 -15.31
C VAL A 241 -10.75 -25.91 -15.53
N LEU A 242 -10.07 -26.40 -14.50
CA LEU A 242 -9.33 -27.66 -14.51
C LEU A 242 -9.92 -28.60 -13.47
N THR A 243 -10.14 -29.86 -13.86
CA THR A 243 -10.65 -30.90 -12.95
C THR A 243 -9.49 -31.64 -12.30
N HIS A 244 -9.48 -31.73 -10.99
CA HIS A 244 -8.49 -32.52 -10.27
C HIS A 244 -8.85 -34.01 -10.30
N GLU A 245 -8.01 -34.84 -10.95
CA GLU A 245 -8.31 -36.24 -11.26
C GLU A 245 -8.68 -37.10 -10.03
N ALA A 246 -8.06 -36.86 -8.87
CA ALA A 246 -8.29 -37.69 -7.69
C ALA A 246 -9.50 -37.27 -6.84
N THR A 247 -9.95 -36.01 -6.94
CA THR A 247 -11.08 -35.48 -6.13
C THR A 247 -12.32 -35.16 -6.96
N GLY A 248 -12.18 -35.03 -8.28
CA GLY A 248 -13.25 -34.58 -9.17
C GLY A 248 -13.66 -33.12 -8.99
N GLU A 249 -12.92 -32.34 -8.18
CA GLU A 249 -13.19 -30.92 -7.97
C GLU A 249 -12.84 -30.11 -9.23
N GLU A 250 -13.73 -29.19 -9.61
CA GLU A 250 -13.49 -28.19 -10.66
C GLU A 250 -12.86 -26.94 -10.06
N ILE A 251 -11.68 -26.56 -10.55
CA ILE A 251 -10.89 -25.47 -10.02
C ILE A 251 -10.75 -24.40 -11.10
N ALA A 252 -11.37 -23.24 -10.86
CA ALA A 252 -11.18 -22.07 -11.70
C ALA A 252 -9.81 -21.44 -11.39
N VAL A 253 -9.06 -21.13 -12.45
CA VAL A 253 -7.77 -20.44 -12.36
C VAL A 253 -7.92 -19.07 -12.99
N SER A 254 -7.31 -18.06 -12.39
CA SER A 254 -7.17 -16.73 -13.00
C SER A 254 -5.70 -16.37 -13.14
N ALA A 255 -5.41 -15.26 -13.82
CA ALA A 255 -4.05 -14.76 -13.94
C ALA A 255 -3.99 -13.24 -13.79
N SER A 256 -2.95 -12.78 -13.13
CA SER A 256 -2.58 -11.37 -13.06
C SER A 256 -1.61 -11.02 -14.20
N ILE A 257 -1.77 -9.83 -14.79
CA ILE A 257 -0.97 -9.40 -15.95
C ILE A 257 -0.31 -8.04 -15.69
N GLY A 258 0.99 -7.96 -15.93
CA GLY A 258 1.78 -6.73 -15.89
C GLY A 258 2.33 -6.36 -17.26
N LEU A 259 2.17 -5.11 -17.68
CA LEU A 259 2.62 -4.60 -18.98
C LEU A 259 3.65 -3.46 -18.79
N ALA A 260 4.73 -3.50 -19.56
CA ALA A 260 5.61 -2.35 -19.77
C ALA A 260 6.06 -2.25 -21.24
N LEU A 261 6.36 -1.03 -21.70
CA LEU A 261 6.80 -0.73 -23.06
C LEU A 261 8.11 0.05 -23.09
N PHE A 262 9.00 -0.34 -23.99
CA PHE A 262 10.22 0.40 -24.33
C PHE A 262 10.06 1.04 -25.72
N PRO A 263 10.42 2.32 -25.91
CA PRO A 263 10.99 3.27 -24.94
C PRO A 263 9.94 4.08 -24.15
N GLN A 264 8.64 3.89 -24.38
CA GLN A 264 7.60 4.81 -23.88
C GLN A 264 7.52 4.92 -22.35
N ASP A 265 7.87 3.86 -21.62
CA ASP A 265 7.81 3.86 -20.16
C ASP A 265 9.11 4.32 -19.50
N PHE A 266 10.08 4.83 -20.28
CA PHE A 266 11.40 5.24 -19.82
C PHE A 266 11.53 6.75 -19.78
N LEU A 267 12.12 7.26 -18.68
CA LEU A 267 12.48 8.66 -18.53
C LEU A 267 13.70 8.97 -19.41
N GLY A 268 13.85 10.23 -19.81
CA GLY A 268 14.90 10.63 -20.75
C GLY A 268 16.33 10.29 -20.29
N TRP A 269 16.61 10.32 -18.99
CA TRP A 269 17.91 9.91 -18.45
C TRP A 269 18.10 8.38 -18.42
N GLU A 270 17.02 7.61 -18.31
CA GLU A 270 17.11 6.15 -18.32
C GLU A 270 17.54 5.64 -19.69
N LEU A 271 17.18 6.34 -20.78
CA LEU A 271 17.50 5.93 -22.16
C LEU A 271 18.99 6.00 -22.53
N GLN A 272 19.87 6.49 -21.65
CA GLN A 272 21.32 6.62 -21.92
C GLN A 272 22.14 5.35 -21.61
N GLY A 273 21.54 4.34 -20.97
CA GLY A 273 22.23 3.08 -20.61
C GLY A 273 22.34 2.07 -21.76
N HIS A 274 23.20 1.06 -21.60
CA HIS A 274 23.38 -0.02 -22.58
C HIS A 274 22.14 -0.93 -22.71
N GLY A 275 21.99 -1.64 -23.84
CA GLY A 275 20.85 -2.53 -24.11
C GLY A 275 20.56 -3.53 -22.98
N ARG A 276 21.61 -4.07 -22.35
CA ARG A 276 21.48 -4.95 -21.18
C ARG A 276 20.85 -4.30 -19.96
N GLU A 277 21.17 -3.04 -19.69
CA GLU A 277 20.62 -2.28 -18.55
C GLU A 277 19.16 -1.92 -18.81
N GLN A 278 18.84 -1.49 -20.04
CA GLN A 278 17.47 -1.23 -20.48
C GLN A 278 16.60 -2.49 -20.40
N SER A 279 17.13 -3.65 -20.83
CA SER A 279 16.45 -4.96 -20.73
C SER A 279 16.09 -5.28 -19.28
N ARG A 280 17.03 -5.10 -18.36
CA ARG A 280 16.77 -5.29 -16.92
C ARG A 280 15.77 -4.29 -16.37
N SER A 281 15.83 -3.03 -16.79
CA SER A 281 14.88 -1.99 -16.37
C SER A 281 13.47 -2.31 -16.87
N LEU A 282 13.30 -2.73 -18.13
CA LEU A 282 11.99 -3.09 -18.68
C LEU A 282 11.39 -4.29 -17.94
N GLN A 283 12.19 -5.31 -17.62
CA GLN A 283 11.77 -6.43 -16.78
C GLN A 283 11.40 -5.98 -15.36
N LYS A 284 12.14 -5.03 -14.77
CA LYS A 284 11.83 -4.47 -13.44
C LYS A 284 10.48 -3.75 -13.46
N LYS A 285 10.24 -2.91 -14.48
CA LYS A 285 9.01 -2.15 -14.67
C LYS A 285 7.79 -3.06 -14.87
N SER A 286 7.88 -4.05 -15.75
CA SER A 286 6.78 -5.00 -15.98
C SER A 286 6.47 -5.86 -14.73
N ARG A 287 7.50 -6.22 -13.94
CA ARG A 287 7.32 -6.90 -12.64
C ARG A 287 6.65 -6.01 -11.60
N LYS A 288 6.96 -4.71 -11.56
CA LYS A 288 6.30 -3.75 -10.66
C LYS A 288 4.81 -3.63 -11.01
N ALA A 289 4.49 -3.60 -12.30
CA ALA A 289 3.11 -3.66 -12.80
C ALA A 289 2.40 -4.95 -12.38
N LEU A 290 3.01 -6.11 -12.61
CA LEU A 290 2.43 -7.41 -12.22
C LEU A 290 2.16 -7.50 -10.71
N LYS A 291 3.13 -7.09 -9.88
CA LYS A 291 2.96 -7.10 -8.42
C LYS A 291 1.78 -6.24 -7.97
N SER A 292 1.56 -5.10 -8.64
CA SER A 292 0.44 -4.20 -8.31
C SER A 292 -0.89 -4.84 -8.68
N ALA A 293 -0.97 -5.52 -9.83
CA ALA A 293 -2.13 -6.34 -10.21
C ALA A 293 -2.43 -7.45 -9.17
N GLN A 294 -1.41 -8.12 -8.65
CA GLN A 294 -1.57 -9.19 -7.66
C GLN A 294 -2.01 -8.66 -6.28
N LYS A 295 -1.60 -7.45 -5.90
CA LYS A 295 -2.02 -6.81 -4.63
C LYS A 295 -3.53 -6.57 -4.59
N GLU A 296 -4.17 -6.37 -5.74
CA GLU A 296 -5.60 -6.06 -5.87
C GLU A 296 -6.50 -7.31 -5.93
N GLY A 297 -6.06 -8.42 -5.33
CA GLY A 297 -6.86 -9.64 -5.25
C GLY A 297 -6.73 -10.59 -6.45
N GLY A 298 -5.84 -10.29 -7.42
CA GLY A 298 -5.60 -11.13 -8.60
C GLY A 298 -6.61 -10.90 -9.72
N ASN A 299 -6.43 -11.59 -10.85
CA ASN A 299 -7.26 -11.42 -12.05
C ASN A 299 -7.34 -9.97 -12.58
N GLN A 300 -6.25 -9.20 -12.42
CA GLN A 300 -6.16 -7.78 -12.82
C GLN A 300 -5.08 -7.53 -13.86
N ILE A 301 -5.16 -6.37 -14.53
CA ILE A 301 -4.17 -5.89 -15.51
C ILE A 301 -3.66 -4.52 -15.08
N TYR A 302 -2.35 -4.41 -14.96
CA TYR A 302 -1.68 -3.13 -14.76
C TYR A 302 -0.69 -2.86 -15.88
N ALA A 303 -0.79 -1.68 -16.49
CA ALA A 303 0.29 -1.10 -17.26
C ALA A 303 1.21 -0.30 -16.33
N PHE A 304 2.50 -0.27 -16.62
CA PHE A 304 3.47 0.50 -15.84
C PHE A 304 3.09 1.98 -15.73
N GLN A 305 2.58 2.57 -16.80
CA GLN A 305 2.11 3.96 -16.85
C GLN A 305 0.95 4.25 -15.87
N ASP A 306 0.17 3.22 -15.53
CA ASP A 306 -0.98 3.37 -14.63
C ASP A 306 -0.56 3.29 -13.16
N LEU A 307 0.69 2.88 -12.85
CA LEU A 307 1.14 2.64 -11.48
C LEU A 307 1.08 3.89 -10.60
N LEU A 308 1.55 5.03 -11.12
CA LEU A 308 1.48 6.28 -10.36
C LEU A 308 0.03 6.71 -10.16
N ALA A 309 -0.85 6.47 -11.13
CA ALA A 309 -2.23 6.91 -11.07
C ALA A 309 -3.08 6.11 -10.08
N ARG A 310 -2.92 4.78 -10.02
CA ARG A 310 -3.81 3.89 -9.26
C ARG A 310 -3.14 2.65 -8.64
N GLY A 311 -1.87 2.40 -8.94
CA GLY A 311 -1.15 1.20 -8.48
C GLY A 311 -0.39 1.38 -7.17
N CYS A 312 -0.47 2.53 -6.52
CA CYS A 312 0.27 2.83 -5.30
C CYS A 312 -0.52 2.48 -4.02
N SER A 313 0.18 2.14 -2.94
CA SER A 313 -0.38 1.85 -1.63
C SER A 313 0.55 2.28 -0.47
N ILE A 314 -0.02 2.37 0.72
CA ILE A 314 0.70 2.64 1.96
C ILE A 314 1.43 1.37 2.41
N LEU A 315 2.75 1.46 2.56
CA LEU A 315 3.60 0.36 3.01
C LEU A 315 3.70 0.26 4.52
N ARG A 316 3.83 1.40 5.20
CA ARG A 316 3.87 1.50 6.66
C ARG A 316 3.67 2.93 7.14
N GLU A 317 3.22 3.04 8.38
CA GLU A 317 3.19 4.28 9.14
C GLU A 317 4.59 4.62 9.68
N LEU A 318 4.93 5.91 9.65
CA LEU A 318 6.13 6.51 10.24
C LEU A 318 5.71 7.49 11.35
N PRO A 319 6.60 7.84 12.29
CA PRO A 319 6.31 8.89 13.28
C PRO A 319 5.88 10.21 12.64
N LEU A 320 5.15 11.04 13.39
CA LEU A 320 4.76 12.41 13.00
C LEU A 320 3.77 12.48 11.81
N ASN A 321 2.78 11.57 11.74
CA ASN A 321 1.75 11.53 10.67
C ASN A 321 2.33 11.39 9.24
N ARG A 322 3.47 10.70 9.13
CA ARG A 322 4.11 10.39 7.86
C ARG A 322 3.90 8.94 7.48
N PHE A 323 3.89 8.65 6.20
CA PHE A 323 3.67 7.30 5.66
C PHE A 323 4.72 7.01 4.61
N LEU A 324 5.24 5.79 4.62
CA LEU A 324 6.04 5.30 3.52
C LEU A 324 5.10 4.70 2.48
N ILE A 325 5.16 5.19 1.26
CA ILE A 325 4.33 4.75 0.14
C ILE A 325 5.18 4.18 -0.98
N ASP A 326 4.63 3.28 -1.79
CA ASP A 326 5.34 2.64 -2.91
C ASP A 326 5.32 3.45 -4.22
N ALA A 327 5.19 4.78 -4.11
CA ALA A 327 5.38 5.70 -5.22
C ALA A 327 6.83 6.21 -5.23
N GLY A 328 7.65 5.76 -6.17
CA GLY A 328 9.06 6.17 -6.31
C GLY A 328 9.31 7.05 -7.53
N ARG A 329 10.52 7.62 -7.60
CA ARG A 329 10.98 8.34 -8.80
C ARG A 329 10.95 7.44 -10.04
N ASP A 330 11.16 6.15 -9.87
CA ASP A 330 11.12 5.13 -10.92
C ASP A 330 9.79 5.06 -11.68
N ILE A 331 8.66 5.40 -11.03
CA ILE A 331 7.32 5.47 -11.65
C ILE A 331 6.86 6.92 -11.91
N GLY A 332 7.76 7.90 -11.80
CA GLY A 332 7.46 9.31 -12.06
C GLY A 332 6.88 10.08 -10.87
N ALA A 333 7.05 9.59 -9.63
CA ALA A 333 6.63 10.35 -8.45
C ALA A 333 7.44 11.65 -8.31
N SER A 334 6.74 12.75 -7.97
CA SER A 334 7.32 14.09 -7.78
C SER A 334 6.82 14.74 -6.48
N GLU A 335 7.61 15.65 -5.92
CA GLU A 335 7.35 16.27 -4.62
C GLU A 335 6.16 17.21 -4.75
N GLY A 336 5.26 17.14 -3.77
CA GLY A 336 4.02 17.90 -3.79
C GLY A 336 2.91 17.28 -4.63
N GLN A 337 3.01 16.02 -5.07
CA GLN A 337 1.87 15.29 -5.65
C GLN A 337 0.90 14.84 -4.55
N HIS A 338 -0.39 15.04 -4.82
CA HIS A 338 -1.48 14.70 -3.91
C HIS A 338 -2.13 13.36 -4.29
N PHE A 339 -2.46 12.57 -3.28
CA PHE A 339 -3.13 11.28 -3.45
C PHE A 339 -4.34 11.18 -2.53
N LEU A 340 -5.44 10.64 -3.05
CA LEU A 340 -6.54 10.16 -2.22
C LEU A 340 -6.20 8.78 -1.70
N VAL A 341 -6.50 8.55 -0.43
CA VAL A 341 -6.27 7.29 0.26
C VAL A 341 -7.58 6.51 0.38
N TRP A 342 -7.58 5.26 -0.06
CA TRP A 342 -8.75 4.39 -0.07
C TRP A 342 -8.51 3.14 0.76
N PRO A 343 -9.56 2.53 1.35
CA PRO A 343 -9.46 1.20 1.94
C PRO A 343 -8.92 0.15 0.95
N PRO A 344 -8.30 -0.95 1.43
CA PRO A 344 -7.71 -1.98 0.57
C PRO A 344 -8.72 -2.63 -0.38
N ASP A 345 -9.93 -2.91 0.11
CA ASP A 345 -10.98 -3.67 -0.59
C ASP A 345 -11.95 -2.79 -1.41
N SER A 346 -11.53 -1.58 -1.73
CA SER A 346 -12.35 -0.64 -2.50
C SER A 346 -12.52 -1.16 -3.94
N PRO A 347 -13.71 -1.23 -4.56
CA PRO A 347 -13.82 -1.50 -6.00
C PRO A 347 -13.22 -0.34 -6.83
N GLU A 348 -12.56 -0.67 -7.96
CA GLU A 348 -12.21 0.34 -8.97
C GLU A 348 -13.47 0.92 -9.62
N THR A 349 -13.38 2.19 -10.02
CA THR A 349 -14.40 2.91 -10.79
C THR A 349 -14.74 2.19 -12.10
N THR A 350 -15.72 1.30 -12.09
CA THR A 350 -16.50 0.94 -13.28
C THR A 350 -17.71 1.86 -13.35
N GLU A 351 -17.98 2.41 -14.54
CA GLU A 351 -19.02 3.45 -14.77
C GLU A 351 -20.44 3.04 -14.33
N ASP A 352 -20.69 1.76 -14.08
CA ASP A 352 -22.00 1.23 -13.70
C ASP A 352 -21.88 0.14 -12.62
N SER A 353 -22.03 0.48 -11.32
CA SER A 353 -22.77 -0.25 -10.27
C SER A 353 -22.25 -0.01 -8.84
N ASP A 354 -23.20 0.19 -7.91
CA ASP A 354 -23.13 0.20 -6.43
C ASP A 354 -22.24 1.25 -5.73
N PRO A 355 -22.57 1.62 -4.47
CA PRO A 355 -22.02 2.81 -3.82
C PRO A 355 -20.51 2.70 -3.59
N LEU A 356 -19.77 3.71 -4.04
CA LEU A 356 -18.31 3.76 -3.94
C LEU A 356 -17.85 3.87 -2.47
N PRO A 357 -16.75 3.21 -2.10
CA PRO A 357 -16.15 3.31 -0.77
C PRO A 357 -15.63 4.72 -0.50
N THR A 358 -15.59 5.10 0.78
CA THR A 358 -15.13 6.41 1.22
C THR A 358 -13.60 6.53 1.23
N PRO A 359 -13.01 7.64 0.73
CA PRO A 359 -11.59 7.86 0.92
C PRO A 359 -11.33 8.18 2.40
N LYS A 360 -10.27 7.60 2.97
CA LYS A 360 -9.83 7.82 4.35
C LYS A 360 -9.19 9.19 4.56
N GLY A 361 -8.64 9.78 3.51
CA GLY A 361 -7.98 11.08 3.58
C GLY A 361 -7.18 11.42 2.33
N GLU A 362 -6.45 12.51 2.42
CA GLU A 362 -5.57 13.06 1.37
C GLU A 362 -4.15 13.16 1.91
N VAL A 363 -3.20 12.65 1.14
CA VAL A 363 -1.76 12.69 1.47
C VAL A 363 -0.97 13.40 0.37
N VAL A 364 0.15 14.00 0.74
CA VAL A 364 1.08 14.65 -0.18
C VAL A 364 2.47 14.07 -0.08
N LEU A 365 3.14 13.92 -1.21
CA LEU A 365 4.55 13.51 -1.23
C LEU A 365 5.47 14.63 -0.75
N VAL A 366 6.28 14.32 0.27
CA VAL A 366 7.23 15.26 0.90
C VAL A 366 8.68 14.90 0.57
N ASP A 367 9.02 13.61 0.55
CA ASP A 367 10.38 13.16 0.22
C ASP A 367 10.31 11.97 -0.74
N ILE A 368 11.17 11.98 -1.77
CA ILE A 368 11.11 11.02 -2.88
C ILE A 368 12.39 10.21 -2.91
N LEU A 369 12.23 8.90 -2.74
CA LEU A 369 13.29 7.94 -2.96
C LEU A 369 13.09 7.26 -4.32
N GLU A 370 14.05 6.43 -4.70
CA GLU A 370 14.06 5.78 -6.01
C GLU A 370 12.82 4.89 -6.24
N GLU A 371 12.46 4.06 -5.25
CA GLU A 371 11.35 3.08 -5.36
C GLU A 371 10.15 3.41 -4.47
N GLN A 372 10.33 4.28 -3.47
CA GLN A 372 9.36 4.60 -2.41
C GLN A 372 9.43 6.08 -2.08
N SER A 373 8.39 6.63 -1.44
CA SER A 373 8.38 8.03 -0.99
C SER A 373 7.76 8.17 0.38
N VAL A 374 8.11 9.26 1.06
CA VAL A 374 7.46 9.67 2.31
C VAL A 374 6.34 10.64 1.97
N ALA A 375 5.14 10.32 2.45
CA ALA A 375 3.96 11.15 2.33
C ALA A 375 3.50 11.67 3.70
N GLU A 376 2.85 12.84 3.73
CA GLU A 376 2.26 13.44 4.92
C GLU A 376 0.75 13.63 4.72
N ILE A 377 -0.04 13.47 5.79
CA ILE A 377 -1.48 13.70 5.75
C ILE A 377 -1.78 15.20 5.66
N ILE A 378 -2.46 15.61 4.59
CA ILE A 378 -3.01 16.96 4.45
C ILE A 378 -4.38 17.05 5.11
N ASN A 379 -5.27 16.11 4.76
CA ASN A 379 -6.66 16.12 5.18
C ASN A 379 -7.10 14.71 5.58
N GLN A 380 -7.89 14.63 6.66
CA GLN A 380 -8.61 13.42 7.09
C GLN A 380 -10.04 13.86 7.35
N ASP A 381 -10.97 13.36 6.54
CA ASP A 381 -12.37 13.78 6.59
C ASP A 381 -13.06 13.25 7.87
N GLU A 382 -12.68 12.06 8.34
CA GLU A 382 -13.10 11.50 9.63
C GLU A 382 -11.90 11.16 10.53
N PRO A 383 -11.79 11.75 11.74
CA PRO A 383 -10.68 11.45 12.67
C PRO A 383 -10.64 9.99 13.15
N ALA A 384 -11.77 9.28 13.09
CA ALA A 384 -11.88 7.88 13.47
C ALA A 384 -11.23 6.92 12.45
N TRP A 385 -11.03 7.36 11.20
CA TRP A 385 -10.45 6.55 10.16
C TRP A 385 -8.94 6.74 10.10
N THR A 386 -8.21 5.77 10.65
CA THR A 386 -6.76 5.73 10.57
C THR A 386 -6.32 5.20 9.21
N LEU A 387 -5.32 5.86 8.63
CA LEU A 387 -4.61 5.34 7.46
C LEU A 387 -3.80 4.14 7.93
N THR A 388 -3.94 3.02 7.24
CA THR A 388 -3.33 1.74 7.59
C THR A 388 -2.50 1.20 6.45
N THR A 389 -1.55 0.33 6.77
CA THR A 389 -0.79 -0.43 5.76
C THR A 389 -1.75 -1.18 4.82
N GLY A 390 -1.52 -1.06 3.51
CA GLY A 390 -2.36 -1.66 2.48
C GLY A 390 -3.42 -0.72 1.90
N ASP A 391 -3.65 0.45 2.49
CA ASP A 391 -4.56 1.45 1.90
C ASP A 391 -4.04 1.91 0.53
N ARG A 392 -4.95 2.02 -0.43
CA ARG A 392 -4.64 2.29 -1.84
C ARG A 392 -4.58 3.78 -2.10
N LEU A 393 -3.80 4.18 -3.09
CA LEU A 393 -3.56 5.56 -3.44
C LEU A 393 -3.98 5.82 -4.88
N THR A 394 -4.83 6.83 -5.06
CA THR A 394 -5.15 7.35 -6.39
C THR A 394 -4.58 8.75 -6.53
N LEU A 395 -3.77 8.96 -7.55
CA LEU A 395 -3.22 10.28 -7.85
C LEU A 395 -4.38 11.24 -8.12
N LEU A 396 -4.43 12.33 -7.37
CA LEU A 396 -5.29 13.44 -7.73
C LEU A 396 -4.69 14.12 -8.96
N PRO A 397 -5.46 14.31 -10.04
CA PRO A 397 -4.98 15.02 -11.22
C PRO A 397 -4.81 16.50 -10.89
N ASP A 398 -3.67 16.84 -10.28
CA ASP A 398 -3.06 18.14 -10.49
C ASP A 398 -2.35 18.06 -11.85
N LEU A 399 -2.66 19.01 -12.73
CA LEU A 399 -2.29 18.91 -14.15
C LEU A 399 -0.82 18.57 -14.32
N GLN A 400 -0.59 17.58 -15.16
CA GLN A 400 0.71 17.32 -15.74
C GLN A 400 1.21 18.62 -16.40
N GLU A 401 2.30 19.20 -15.87
CA GLU A 401 3.17 20.03 -16.70
C GLU A 401 3.70 19.11 -17.80
N GLN A 402 3.06 19.11 -18.97
CA GLN A 402 3.78 18.73 -20.18
C GLN A 402 4.98 19.69 -20.27
N PRO A 403 6.21 19.20 -20.51
CA PRO A 403 7.33 20.08 -20.78
C PRO A 403 7.01 20.83 -22.06
N THR A 404 6.54 22.06 -21.93
CA THR A 404 6.31 22.94 -23.07
C THR A 404 7.68 23.29 -23.62
N SER A 405 7.93 22.81 -24.84
CA SER A 405 8.99 23.33 -25.70
C SER A 405 8.96 24.85 -25.66
N ALA A 406 10.13 25.44 -25.42
CA ALA A 406 10.32 26.88 -25.50
C ALA A 406 9.75 27.42 -26.83
N ASP A 407 9.19 28.63 -26.75
CA ASP A 407 8.74 29.48 -27.85
C ASP A 407 7.32 29.27 -28.41
N THR A 408 6.32 29.53 -27.55
CA THR A 408 5.10 30.26 -28.00
C THR A 408 4.47 31.04 -26.84
N PRO A 409 4.20 32.35 -26.96
CA PRO A 409 3.46 33.08 -25.95
C PRO A 409 1.96 32.89 -26.18
N GLN A 410 1.34 31.90 -25.53
CA GLN A 410 -0.12 31.76 -25.52
C GLN A 410 -0.64 31.46 -24.11
N SER A 411 -1.49 32.38 -23.66
CA SER A 411 -2.61 32.22 -22.71
C SER A 411 -2.43 31.26 -21.54
N GLN A 412 -2.36 31.83 -20.34
CA GLN A 412 -2.66 31.17 -19.06
C GLN A 412 -4.09 30.60 -19.10
N GLU A 413 -4.27 29.41 -19.68
CA GLU A 413 -5.49 28.64 -19.49
C GLU A 413 -5.37 27.87 -18.17
N THR A 414 -5.97 28.46 -17.13
CA THR A 414 -6.20 27.86 -15.82
C THR A 414 -7.07 26.60 -15.94
N SER A 415 -6.44 25.44 -16.11
CA SER A 415 -7.15 24.17 -16.29
C SER A 415 -7.39 23.43 -14.98
N THR A 416 -8.12 23.99 -14.01
CA THR A 416 -8.50 23.20 -12.81
C THR A 416 -9.97 22.84 -12.86
N LEU A 417 -10.33 21.64 -12.35
CA LEU A 417 -11.69 21.12 -12.28
C LEU A 417 -12.71 22.20 -11.86
N ALA A 418 -12.35 23.12 -10.94
CA ALA A 418 -13.24 24.14 -10.40
C ALA A 418 -13.00 25.59 -10.89
N GLY A 419 -11.99 25.87 -11.73
CA GLY A 419 -11.61 27.26 -12.08
C GLY A 419 -10.96 28.05 -10.92
N LEU A 420 -10.51 27.36 -9.87
CA LEU A 420 -9.76 27.93 -8.74
C LEU A 420 -8.31 27.42 -8.75
N PRO A 421 -7.31 28.24 -8.34
CA PRO A 421 -5.93 27.77 -8.21
C PRO A 421 -5.80 26.58 -7.26
N SER A 422 -4.84 25.69 -7.52
CA SER A 422 -4.50 24.58 -6.61
C SER A 422 -3.81 25.07 -5.34
N LEU A 423 -3.75 24.24 -4.30
CA LEU A 423 -2.99 24.56 -3.08
C LEU A 423 -1.51 24.78 -3.42
N ARG A 424 -0.94 24.02 -4.36
CA ARG A 424 0.45 24.18 -4.80
C ARG A 424 0.71 25.54 -5.43
N GLU A 425 -0.19 26.00 -6.32
CA GLU A 425 -0.12 27.34 -6.92
C GLU A 425 -0.26 28.43 -5.87
N PHE A 426 -1.20 28.24 -4.93
CA PHE A 426 -1.38 29.13 -3.80
C PHE A 426 -0.11 29.23 -2.94
N LEU A 427 0.52 28.11 -2.59
CA LEU A 427 1.76 28.10 -1.81
C LEU A 427 2.91 28.79 -2.56
N LYS A 428 2.99 28.68 -3.89
CA LYS A 428 3.95 29.44 -4.73
C LYS A 428 3.70 30.95 -4.66
N ILE A 429 2.44 31.40 -4.75
CA ILE A 429 2.08 32.82 -4.66
C ILE A 429 2.31 33.34 -3.23
N TRP A 430 1.81 32.61 -2.24
CA TRP A 430 1.90 32.95 -0.83
C TRP A 430 3.34 32.98 -0.34
N SER A 431 4.21 32.05 -0.76
CA SER A 431 5.63 32.08 -0.38
C SER A 431 6.36 33.33 -0.89
N ARG A 432 6.00 33.83 -2.08
CA ARG A 432 6.54 35.08 -2.65
C ARG A 432 6.04 36.31 -1.91
N GLN A 433 4.75 36.35 -1.57
CA GLN A 433 4.11 37.53 -0.99
C GLN A 433 4.20 37.62 0.54
N ARG A 434 4.25 36.50 1.27
CA ARG A 434 4.29 36.52 2.74
C ARG A 434 5.52 37.25 3.29
N GLY A 435 6.61 37.30 2.53
CA GLY A 435 7.82 38.06 2.88
C GLY A 435 7.67 39.58 2.75
N SER A 436 6.77 40.07 1.90
CA SER A 436 6.58 41.50 1.63
C SER A 436 5.56 42.19 2.54
N HIS A 437 4.83 41.44 3.37
CA HIS A 437 3.82 41.99 4.26
C HIS A 437 4.21 41.83 5.74
N SER A 438 4.07 42.92 6.52
CA SER A 438 4.31 42.94 7.96
C SER A 438 3.18 42.27 8.76
N SER A 439 1.96 42.29 8.24
CA SER A 439 0.79 41.57 8.75
C SER A 439 -0.02 40.98 7.60
N PHE A 440 -0.64 39.83 7.83
CA PHE A 440 -1.55 39.17 6.88
C PHE A 440 -2.43 38.16 7.62
N THR A 441 -3.53 37.76 7.01
CA THR A 441 -4.42 36.73 7.57
C THR A 441 -4.69 35.63 6.56
N LEU A 442 -4.71 34.38 7.04
CA LEU A 442 -5.26 33.25 6.32
C LEU A 442 -6.65 32.91 6.86
N LEU A 443 -7.61 32.81 5.94
CA LEU A 443 -8.97 32.38 6.19
C LEU A 443 -9.16 31.02 5.52
N LEU A 444 -9.48 29.99 6.30
CA LEU A 444 -9.90 28.71 5.78
C LEU A 444 -11.42 28.58 5.90
N PHE A 445 -12.06 28.23 4.80
CA PHE A 445 -13.50 27.96 4.77
C PHE A 445 -13.71 26.49 4.46
N GLY A 446 -14.45 25.77 5.31
CA GLY A 446 -14.83 24.39 5.08
C GLY A 446 -16.35 24.26 5.02
N ASN A 447 -16.88 23.63 3.98
CA ASN A 447 -18.30 23.29 3.93
C ASN A 447 -18.56 22.07 4.82
N LEU A 448 -19.64 22.10 5.60
CA LEU A 448 -20.20 20.93 6.28
C LEU A 448 -21.25 20.27 5.38
N GLY A 449 -20.77 19.66 4.30
CA GLY A 449 -21.38 18.47 3.76
C GLY A 449 -20.52 17.31 4.22
N SER A 450 -21.07 16.34 4.95
CA SER A 450 -20.39 15.06 5.10
C SER A 450 -20.01 14.60 3.70
N PRO A 451 -18.74 14.25 3.42
CA PRO A 451 -18.46 13.48 2.23
C PRO A 451 -19.05 12.09 2.50
N THR A 452 -20.36 11.93 2.32
CA THR A 452 -20.87 10.64 1.88
C THR A 452 -20.45 10.56 0.41
N PRO A 453 -19.43 9.79 0.05
CA PRO A 453 -18.80 9.79 -1.25
C PRO A 453 -19.56 8.83 -2.18
N ASN A 454 -20.88 8.94 -2.16
CA ASN A 454 -21.73 8.29 -3.12
C ASN A 454 -22.10 9.29 -4.21
N ASP A 455 -21.86 8.85 -5.43
CA ASP A 455 -22.09 9.51 -6.71
C ASP A 455 -21.02 10.50 -7.19
N SER A 456 -20.59 10.26 -8.43
CA SER A 456 -19.99 11.24 -9.34
C SER A 456 -20.85 12.52 -9.48
N LYS A 457 -22.14 12.47 -9.13
CA LYS A 457 -23.01 13.64 -8.94
C LYS A 457 -22.62 14.46 -7.70
N GLN A 458 -22.33 13.85 -6.55
CA GLN A 458 -21.95 14.57 -5.33
C GLN A 458 -20.53 15.12 -5.40
N ALA A 459 -19.58 14.47 -6.08
CA ALA A 459 -18.27 15.08 -6.35
C ALA A 459 -18.42 16.35 -7.21
N ARG A 460 -19.27 16.29 -8.25
CA ARG A 460 -19.68 17.46 -9.04
C ARG A 460 -20.46 18.47 -8.20
N GLU A 461 -21.23 18.04 -7.22
CA GLU A 461 -22.03 18.89 -6.34
C GLU A 461 -21.15 19.58 -5.28
N ASN A 462 -20.20 18.87 -4.68
CA ASN A 462 -19.16 19.43 -3.80
C ASN A 462 -18.28 20.40 -4.57
N GLN A 463 -17.93 20.09 -5.82
CA GLN A 463 -17.23 21.00 -6.70
C GLN A 463 -18.07 22.24 -7.03
N ARG A 464 -19.37 22.08 -7.31
CA ARG A 464 -20.32 23.20 -7.52
C ARG A 464 -20.49 24.02 -6.24
N HIS A 465 -20.58 23.38 -5.08
CA HIS A 465 -20.68 24.02 -3.78
C HIS A 465 -19.38 24.76 -3.45
N LEU A 466 -18.22 24.17 -3.72
CA LEU A 466 -16.92 24.80 -3.54
C LEU A 466 -16.75 26.01 -4.46
N GLN A 467 -17.18 25.90 -5.73
CA GLN A 467 -17.25 27.03 -6.66
C GLN A 467 -18.21 28.12 -6.19
N ALA A 468 -19.39 27.74 -5.72
CA ALA A 468 -20.40 28.67 -5.20
C ALA A 468 -19.90 29.37 -3.93
N THR A 469 -19.26 28.64 -3.02
CA THR A 469 -18.63 29.16 -1.81
C THR A 469 -17.47 30.09 -2.19
N ALA A 470 -16.61 29.74 -3.14
CA ALA A 470 -15.52 30.60 -3.57
C ALA A 470 -16.03 31.90 -4.21
N ALA A 471 -17.00 31.80 -5.13
CA ALA A 471 -17.63 32.95 -5.76
C ALA A 471 -18.38 33.84 -4.75
N TRP A 472 -18.89 33.25 -3.66
CA TRP A 472 -19.49 33.98 -2.55
C TRP A 472 -18.45 34.70 -1.72
N VAL A 473 -17.45 33.97 -1.22
CA VAL A 473 -16.35 34.48 -0.39
C VAL A 473 -15.63 35.62 -1.11
N SER A 474 -15.31 35.48 -2.39
CA SER A 474 -14.64 36.53 -3.20
C SER A 474 -15.41 37.85 -3.32
N ARG A 475 -16.72 37.89 -3.03
CA ARG A 475 -17.50 39.16 -3.00
C ARG A 475 -17.24 40.00 -1.76
N PHE A 476 -16.81 39.36 -0.68
CA PHE A 476 -16.57 40.01 0.61
C PHE A 476 -15.09 40.27 0.86
N LEU A 477 -14.20 39.51 0.20
CA LEU A 477 -12.76 39.70 0.33
C LEU A 477 -12.28 41.01 -0.34
N PRO A 478 -11.27 41.70 0.23
CA PRO A 478 -10.73 42.96 -0.32
C PRO A 478 -9.95 42.74 -1.63
N GLU A 479 -9.70 43.79 -2.42
CA GLU A 479 -9.17 43.70 -3.80
C GLU A 479 -7.86 42.90 -3.95
N ASN A 480 -6.98 42.90 -2.95
CA ASN A 480 -5.67 42.23 -2.98
C ASN A 480 -5.67 40.80 -2.41
N HIS A 481 -6.80 40.09 -2.45
CA HIS A 481 -6.91 38.73 -1.91
C HIS A 481 -6.44 37.66 -2.92
N HIS A 482 -5.94 36.54 -2.40
CA HIS A 482 -5.68 35.33 -3.17
C HIS A 482 -6.49 34.17 -2.59
N ILE A 483 -7.39 33.60 -3.39
CA ILE A 483 -8.21 32.44 -3.01
C ILE A 483 -7.77 31.21 -3.79
N ALA A 484 -7.75 30.06 -3.13
CA ALA A 484 -7.40 28.79 -3.74
C ALA A 484 -8.11 27.62 -3.06
N ARG A 485 -8.09 26.48 -3.74
CA ARG A 485 -8.54 25.21 -3.18
C ARG A 485 -7.53 24.71 -2.15
N HIS A 486 -8.00 24.45 -0.93
CA HIS A 486 -7.18 23.88 0.15
C HIS A 486 -7.34 22.36 0.22
N SER A 487 -8.56 21.85 0.08
CA SER A 487 -8.84 20.41 -0.06
C SER A 487 -10.06 20.19 -0.97
N THR A 488 -10.57 18.96 -1.06
CA THR A 488 -11.81 18.62 -1.78
C THR A 488 -13.02 19.45 -1.32
N ASN A 489 -13.10 19.79 -0.03
CA ASN A 489 -14.23 20.49 0.59
C ASN A 489 -13.84 21.77 1.35
N SER A 490 -12.63 22.28 1.12
CA SER A 490 -12.17 23.51 1.78
C SER A 490 -11.42 24.47 0.85
N LEU A 491 -11.55 25.75 1.17
CA LEU A 491 -10.90 26.87 0.51
C LEU A 491 -9.94 27.54 1.47
N VAL A 492 -8.85 28.07 0.93
CA VAL A 492 -7.96 28.99 1.64
C VAL A 492 -7.98 30.34 0.93
N ALA A 493 -8.08 31.41 1.71
CA ALA A 493 -7.93 32.77 1.26
C ALA A 493 -6.80 33.45 2.04
N PHE A 494 -5.86 34.02 1.30
CA PHE A 494 -4.82 34.91 1.82
C PHE A 494 -5.25 36.36 1.64
N VAL A 495 -5.23 37.10 2.74
CA VAL A 495 -5.55 38.53 2.76
C VAL A 495 -4.39 39.30 3.38
N PRO A 496 -3.66 40.11 2.60
CA PRO A 496 -2.57 40.93 3.13
C PRO A 496 -3.12 42.08 3.99
N GLN A 497 -2.36 42.47 5.03
CA GLN A 497 -2.64 43.63 5.89
C GLN A 497 -4.01 43.62 6.57
N LEU A 498 -4.54 42.44 6.89
CA LEU A 498 -5.79 42.28 7.64
C LEU A 498 -5.49 41.82 9.05
N ASP A 499 -5.97 42.57 10.05
CA ASP A 499 -5.79 42.26 11.45
C ASP A 499 -6.75 41.16 11.93
N ALA A 500 -6.44 40.48 13.04
CA ALA A 500 -7.21 39.35 13.56
C ALA A 500 -8.70 39.68 13.83
N GLU A 501 -8.98 40.84 14.43
CA GLU A 501 -10.36 41.27 14.72
C GLU A 501 -11.14 41.60 13.45
N GLN A 502 -10.50 42.28 12.50
CA GLN A 502 -11.10 42.58 11.19
C GLN A 502 -11.37 41.30 10.40
N ALA A 503 -10.44 40.35 10.43
CA ALA A 503 -10.59 39.06 9.81
C ALA A 503 -11.71 38.22 10.43
N ARG A 504 -11.85 38.27 11.77
CA ARG A 504 -12.97 37.62 12.47
C ARG A 504 -14.31 38.25 12.07
N GLY A 505 -14.41 39.58 12.02
CA GLY A 505 -15.61 40.30 11.58
C GLY A 505 -15.97 40.00 10.12
N LEU A 506 -14.96 39.87 9.25
CA LEU A 506 -15.11 39.48 7.85
C LEU A 506 -15.61 38.04 7.73
N ALA A 507 -14.98 37.09 8.42
CA ALA A 507 -15.41 35.69 8.45
C ALA A 507 -16.84 35.55 8.99
N HIS A 508 -17.19 36.31 10.05
CA HIS A 508 -18.54 36.39 10.59
C HIS A 508 -19.56 36.86 9.55
N SER A 509 -19.24 37.95 8.86
CA SER A 509 -20.11 38.47 7.80
C SER A 509 -20.29 37.45 6.68
N ILE A 510 -19.23 36.77 6.24
CA ILE A 510 -19.28 35.78 5.15
C ILE A 510 -20.16 34.58 5.52
N VAL A 511 -19.98 34.02 6.72
CA VAL A 511 -20.68 32.81 7.18
C VAL A 511 -22.16 33.10 7.48
N GLU A 512 -22.47 34.17 8.22
CA GLU A 512 -23.85 34.55 8.53
C GLU A 512 -24.65 34.91 7.28
N HIS A 513 -24.12 35.77 6.41
CA HIS A 513 -24.83 36.15 5.18
C HIS A 513 -24.90 34.98 4.19
N GLY A 514 -23.88 34.10 4.15
CA GLY A 514 -23.87 32.91 3.30
C GLY A 514 -24.98 31.93 3.67
N ARG A 515 -25.21 31.74 4.97
CA ARG A 515 -26.32 30.94 5.51
C ARG A 515 -27.67 31.52 5.13
N HIS A 516 -27.87 32.82 5.32
CA HIS A 516 -29.16 33.47 5.06
C HIS A 516 -29.50 33.60 3.56
N ALA A 517 -28.52 33.83 2.69
CA ALA A 517 -28.75 34.10 1.27
C ALA A 517 -28.80 32.85 0.39
N ARG A 518 -28.14 31.75 0.78
CA ARG A 518 -27.94 30.57 -0.08
C ARG A 518 -27.97 29.21 0.64
N GLU A 519 -28.37 29.17 1.92
CA GLU A 519 -28.36 27.94 2.75
C GLU A 519 -26.98 27.23 2.78
N LEU A 520 -25.87 27.98 2.63
CA LEU A 520 -24.53 27.40 2.67
C LEU A 520 -24.11 27.17 4.14
N ASP A 521 -23.94 25.91 4.55
CA ASP A 521 -23.39 25.55 5.87
C ASP A 521 -21.85 25.58 5.85
N ILE A 522 -21.30 26.78 6.07
CA ILE A 522 -19.86 27.05 6.00
C ILE A 522 -19.30 27.24 7.42
N SER A 523 -18.16 26.62 7.68
CA SER A 523 -17.31 26.87 8.85
C SER A 523 -16.09 27.69 8.45
N ALA A 524 -15.63 28.59 9.32
CA ALA A 524 -14.49 29.47 9.04
C ALA A 524 -13.43 29.42 10.16
N GLY A 525 -12.20 29.08 9.78
CA GLY A 525 -11.00 29.16 10.60
C GLY A 525 -10.17 30.38 10.23
N VAL A 526 -9.82 31.21 11.20
CA VAL A 526 -9.08 32.47 10.99
C VAL A 526 -7.75 32.43 11.71
N ALA A 527 -6.63 32.67 11.02
CA ALA A 527 -5.33 32.91 11.68
C ALA A 527 -4.59 34.10 11.08
N ALA A 528 -4.24 35.05 11.95
CA ALA A 528 -3.52 36.26 11.60
C ALA A 528 -2.03 36.16 11.93
N TYR A 529 -1.20 36.85 11.16
CA TYR A 529 0.21 37.10 11.41
C TYR A 529 0.42 38.59 11.74
N PRO A 530 1.23 38.92 12.75
CA PRO A 530 1.94 38.03 13.67
C PRO A 530 1.02 37.41 14.75
N CYS A 531 1.27 36.16 15.11
CA CYS A 531 0.63 35.46 16.23
C CYS A 531 1.68 34.57 16.89
N LEU A 532 1.94 34.76 18.19
CA LEU A 532 3.08 34.15 18.91
C LEU A 532 4.45 34.46 18.24
N ASP A 533 5.48 33.68 18.62
CA ASP A 533 6.76 33.55 17.93
C ASP A 533 6.67 32.70 16.64
N ALA A 534 5.47 32.53 16.07
CA ALA A 534 5.26 31.67 14.93
C ALA A 534 5.93 32.22 13.67
N GLY A 535 6.57 31.34 12.91
CA GLY A 535 7.06 31.67 11.59
C GLY A 535 5.91 32.02 10.66
N ARG A 536 6.18 32.86 9.64
CA ARG A 536 5.18 33.19 8.60
C ARG A 536 4.61 31.95 7.91
N ALA A 537 5.35 30.84 7.90
CA ALA A 537 4.92 29.56 7.32
C ALA A 537 3.91 28.80 8.21
N ASP A 538 3.91 29.03 9.52
CA ASP A 538 3.10 28.26 10.48
C ASP A 538 1.62 28.69 10.46
N ILE A 539 1.34 29.88 9.91
CA ILE A 539 0.01 30.50 9.89
C ILE A 539 -1.01 29.65 9.13
N LEU A 540 -0.59 28.88 8.13
CA LEU A 540 -1.49 27.96 7.43
C LEU A 540 -1.93 26.81 8.37
N SER A 541 -0.99 26.26 9.15
CA SER A 541 -1.29 25.25 10.16
C SER A 541 -2.20 25.82 11.26
N HIS A 542 -1.97 27.06 11.68
CA HIS A 542 -2.82 27.75 12.66
C HIS A 542 -4.24 27.96 12.14
N ALA A 543 -4.39 28.37 10.88
CA ALA A 543 -5.71 28.54 10.27
C ALA A 543 -6.45 27.20 10.11
N ARG A 544 -5.74 26.09 9.88
CA ARG A 544 -6.31 24.73 9.94
C ARG A 544 -6.79 24.36 11.33
N LYS A 545 -5.98 24.58 12.37
CA LYS A 545 -6.37 24.35 13.78
C LYS A 545 -7.58 25.19 14.17
N ALA A 546 -7.65 26.44 13.70
CA ALA A 546 -8.81 27.30 13.88
C ALA A 546 -10.05 26.75 13.16
N LEU A 547 -9.92 26.19 11.95
CA LEU A 547 -11.05 25.56 11.25
C LEU A 547 -11.58 24.34 12.01
N GLU A 548 -10.70 23.50 12.56
CA GLU A 548 -11.09 22.37 13.40
C GLU A 548 -11.84 22.83 14.66
N HIS A 549 -11.37 23.89 15.32
CA HIS A 549 -12.07 24.54 16.42
C HIS A 549 -13.45 25.04 15.97
N ALA A 550 -13.55 25.75 14.84
CA ALA A 550 -14.79 26.30 14.34
C ALA A 550 -15.88 25.23 14.11
N ARG A 551 -15.48 24.03 13.67
CA ARG A 551 -16.41 22.91 13.41
C ARG A 551 -17.05 22.34 14.67
N LEU A 552 -16.43 22.52 15.84
CA LEU A 552 -16.95 22.07 17.12
C LEU A 552 -17.90 23.09 17.77
N LEU A 553 -17.96 24.31 17.25
CA LEU A 553 -18.82 25.37 17.77
C LEU A 553 -20.27 25.25 17.26
N PRO A 554 -21.26 25.77 18.01
CA PRO A 554 -22.61 25.98 17.49
C PRO A 554 -22.59 27.04 16.37
N VAL A 555 -23.64 27.08 15.56
CA VAL A 555 -23.78 28.08 14.48
C VAL A 555 -23.92 29.49 15.09
N PRO A 556 -23.20 30.52 14.59
CA PRO A 556 -22.24 30.50 13.47
C PRO A 556 -20.88 29.85 13.83
N ARG A 557 -20.43 28.92 12.96
CA ARG A 557 -19.24 28.08 13.16
C ARG A 557 -17.95 28.80 12.78
N ILE A 558 -17.46 29.66 13.66
CA ILE A 558 -16.31 30.53 13.38
C ILE A 558 -15.37 30.56 14.55
N ALA A 559 -14.10 30.27 14.29
CA ALA A 559 -13.06 30.37 15.30
C ALA A 559 -11.83 31.12 14.77
N THR A 560 -11.31 31.98 15.62
CA THR A 560 -9.97 32.54 15.49
C THR A 560 -8.97 31.62 16.17
N PHE A 561 -7.78 31.48 15.60
CA PHE A 561 -6.71 30.72 16.21
C PHE A 561 -6.35 31.30 17.58
N ASP A 562 -6.60 30.51 18.62
CA ASP A 562 -6.43 30.87 20.03
C ASP A 562 -5.94 29.67 20.87
N SER A 563 -5.89 29.85 22.19
CA SER A 563 -5.49 28.78 23.13
C SER A 563 -6.42 27.56 23.05
N VAL A 564 -7.71 27.75 22.72
CA VAL A 564 -8.68 26.66 22.57
C VAL A 564 -8.40 25.85 21.30
N SER A 565 -8.07 26.51 20.18
CA SER A 565 -7.62 25.83 18.96
C SER A 565 -6.38 24.95 19.20
N LEU A 566 -5.43 25.42 20.01
CA LEU A 566 -4.26 24.64 20.39
C LEU A 566 -4.61 23.48 21.31
N ASN A 567 -5.54 23.65 22.25
CA ASN A 567 -6.03 22.57 23.11
C ASN A 567 -6.66 21.44 22.30
N ILE A 568 -7.55 21.77 21.36
CA ILE A 568 -8.21 20.78 20.50
C ILE A 568 -7.18 20.01 19.68
N SER A 569 -6.19 20.72 19.12
CA SER A 569 -5.07 20.10 18.41
C SER A 569 -4.24 19.18 19.32
N ALA A 570 -4.00 19.58 20.57
CA ALA A 570 -3.25 18.80 21.55
C ALA A 570 -4.02 17.55 22.02
N ASP A 571 -5.33 17.67 22.26
CA ASP A 571 -6.22 16.55 22.60
C ASP A 571 -6.24 15.50 21.48
N ARG A 572 -6.22 15.96 20.22
CA ARG A 572 -6.11 15.05 19.06
C ARG A 572 -4.81 14.27 19.08
N GLN A 573 -3.67 14.92 19.32
CA GLN A 573 -2.37 14.25 19.42
C GLN A 573 -2.31 13.29 20.62
N PHE A 574 -2.92 13.68 21.74
CA PHE A 574 -3.01 12.85 22.94
C PHE A 574 -3.80 11.57 22.68
N THR A 575 -4.93 11.64 21.97
CA THR A 575 -5.72 10.47 21.58
C THR A 575 -4.96 9.56 20.62
N LYS A 576 -4.13 10.12 19.73
CA LYS A 576 -3.21 9.35 18.87
C LYS A 576 -2.06 8.68 19.62
N GLY A 577 -1.87 8.99 20.90
CA GLY A 577 -0.79 8.46 21.73
C GLY A 577 0.53 9.24 21.65
N ASP A 578 0.60 10.29 20.84
CA ASP A 578 1.77 11.16 20.77
C ASP A 578 1.76 12.20 21.91
N LEU A 579 2.20 11.74 23.09
CA LEU A 579 2.23 12.56 24.30
C LEU A 579 3.20 13.74 24.17
N TYR A 580 4.28 13.63 23.40
CA TYR A 580 5.26 14.70 23.25
C TYR A 580 4.72 15.84 22.38
N ALA A 581 4.10 15.51 21.23
CA ALA A 581 3.46 16.51 20.39
C ALA A 581 2.28 17.18 21.11
N ALA A 582 1.48 16.41 21.87
CA ALA A 582 0.42 16.96 22.70
C ALA A 582 0.94 17.98 23.73
N MET A 583 2.03 17.64 24.43
CA MET A 583 2.66 18.56 25.40
C MET A 583 3.16 19.85 24.77
N GLU A 584 3.79 19.78 23.61
CA GLU A 584 4.27 20.98 22.91
C GLU A 584 3.11 21.92 22.56
N GLU A 585 2.00 21.38 22.08
CA GLU A 585 0.79 22.15 21.76
C GLU A 585 0.12 22.72 23.02
N TYR A 586 0.06 21.98 24.13
CA TYR A 586 -0.43 22.53 25.40
C TYR A 586 0.46 23.65 25.95
N GLN A 587 1.78 23.54 25.80
CA GLN A 587 2.71 24.60 26.20
C GLN A 587 2.50 25.86 25.36
N LYS A 588 2.32 25.73 24.05
CA LYS A 588 1.95 26.85 23.16
C LYS A 588 0.61 27.46 23.56
N SER A 589 -0.37 26.63 23.94
CA SER A 589 -1.67 27.07 24.45
C SER A 589 -1.53 27.93 25.70
N LEU A 590 -0.71 27.49 26.67
CA LEU A 590 -0.42 28.24 27.90
C LEU A 590 0.43 29.48 27.67
N ALA A 591 1.22 29.52 26.60
CA ALA A 591 1.93 30.74 26.19
C ALA A 591 0.98 31.80 25.62
N LEU A 592 -0.11 31.39 24.94
CA LEU A 592 -1.19 32.30 24.51
C LEU A 592 -2.06 32.74 25.68
N ASP A 593 -2.44 31.80 26.53
CA ASP A 593 -3.34 32.02 27.65
C ASP A 593 -2.84 31.28 28.90
N PRO A 594 -2.03 31.95 29.75
CA PRO A 594 -1.52 31.36 30.98
C PRO A 594 -2.60 30.94 32.00
N ALA A 595 -3.83 31.45 31.84
CA ALA A 595 -4.98 31.17 32.69
C ALA A 595 -5.86 30.01 32.15
N ASN A 596 -5.48 29.40 31.01
CA ASN A 596 -6.18 28.24 30.46
C ASN A 596 -5.99 27.00 31.34
N THR A 597 -6.86 26.85 32.33
CA THR A 597 -6.84 25.75 33.30
C THR A 597 -7.02 24.38 32.65
N THR A 598 -7.77 24.29 31.55
CA THR A 598 -7.95 23.06 30.77
C THR A 598 -6.63 22.61 30.14
N ALA A 599 -5.91 23.52 29.47
CA ALA A 599 -4.61 23.24 28.88
C ALA A 599 -3.59 22.80 29.94
N ARG A 600 -3.57 23.50 31.08
CA ARG A 600 -2.70 23.21 32.22
C ARG A 600 -2.99 21.83 32.82
N ASN A 601 -4.26 21.50 32.97
CA ASN A 601 -4.71 20.22 33.47
C ASN A 601 -4.27 19.08 32.53
N SER A 602 -4.51 19.23 31.23
CA SER A 602 -4.12 18.22 30.24
C SER A 602 -2.60 18.07 30.12
N LEU A 603 -1.83 19.17 30.26
CA LEU A 603 -0.37 19.12 30.35
C LEU A 603 0.10 18.32 31.57
N GLY A 604 -0.53 18.55 32.73
CA GLY A 604 -0.28 17.77 33.95
C GLY A 604 -0.57 16.27 33.76
N ILE A 605 -1.66 15.93 33.07
CA ILE A 605 -1.99 14.54 32.73
C ILE A 605 -0.93 13.92 31.81
N CYS A 606 -0.43 14.67 30.82
CA CYS A 606 0.64 14.19 29.94
C CYS A 606 1.92 13.88 30.74
N PHE A 607 2.34 14.79 31.62
CA PHE A 607 3.49 14.55 32.51
C PHE A 607 3.28 13.32 33.39
N ALA A 608 2.09 13.14 33.96
CA ALA A 608 1.77 11.99 34.80
C ALA A 608 1.76 10.66 34.03
N ARG A 609 1.39 10.66 32.73
CA ARG A 609 1.48 9.47 31.87
C ARG A 609 2.92 9.13 31.50
N LEU A 610 3.79 10.13 31.36
CA LEU A 610 5.22 9.95 31.10
C LEU A 610 6.04 9.61 32.37
N GLY A 611 5.40 9.44 33.52
CA GLY A 611 6.08 9.19 34.81
C GLY A 611 6.79 10.42 35.39
N LYS A 612 6.62 11.61 34.80
CA LYS A 612 7.21 12.88 35.27
C LYS A 612 6.33 13.49 36.37
N HIS A 613 6.21 12.79 37.50
CA HIS A 613 5.24 13.13 38.54
C HIS A 613 5.47 14.51 39.17
N SER A 614 6.72 14.91 39.40
CA SER A 614 7.03 16.24 39.95
C SER A 614 6.59 17.39 39.04
N ALA A 615 6.69 17.22 37.73
CA ALA A 615 6.21 18.19 36.75
C ALA A 615 4.66 18.22 36.71
N ALA A 616 4.03 17.04 36.75
CA ALA A 616 2.57 16.94 36.80
C ALA A 616 1.99 17.63 38.05
N ARG A 617 2.61 17.42 39.21
CA ARG A 617 2.23 18.03 40.49
C ARG A 617 2.26 19.55 40.39
N LYS A 618 3.34 20.13 39.86
CA LYS A 618 3.48 21.58 39.65
C LYS A 618 2.35 22.15 38.81
N GLU A 619 1.97 21.47 37.72
CA GLU A 619 0.89 21.97 36.86
C GLU A 619 -0.46 21.93 37.58
N PHE A 620 -0.77 20.87 38.34
CA PHE A 620 -2.02 20.82 39.10
C PHE A 620 -2.06 21.79 40.28
N GLU A 621 -0.94 21.99 40.98
CA GLU A 621 -0.81 22.98 42.06
C GLU A 621 -0.99 24.40 41.51
N ALA A 622 -0.42 24.72 40.35
CA ALA A 622 -0.62 26.00 39.69
C ALA A 622 -2.10 26.27 39.33
N ILE A 623 -2.90 25.23 39.01
CA ILE A 623 -4.35 25.39 38.85
C ILE A 623 -5.01 25.76 40.18
N LEU A 624 -4.58 25.18 41.30
CA LEU A 624 -5.13 25.46 42.62
C LEU A 624 -4.67 26.80 43.20
N GLU A 625 -3.51 27.31 42.80
CA GLU A 625 -3.08 28.67 43.11
C GLU A 625 -4.01 29.71 42.47
N GLN A 626 -4.44 29.47 41.23
CA GLN A 626 -5.36 30.36 40.52
C GLN A 626 -6.83 30.12 40.92
N THR A 627 -7.20 28.86 41.09
CA THR A 627 -8.57 28.40 41.37
C THR A 627 -8.57 27.38 42.52
N PRO A 628 -8.56 27.85 43.79
CA PRO A 628 -8.45 26.96 44.96
C PRO A 628 -9.56 25.91 45.08
N ASP A 629 -10.71 26.16 44.46
CA ASP A 629 -11.89 25.29 44.50
C ASP A 629 -12.03 24.43 43.22
N ASN A 630 -10.94 24.24 42.47
CA ASN A 630 -10.95 23.37 41.29
C ASN A 630 -10.91 21.88 41.68
N HIS A 631 -12.08 21.26 41.72
CA HIS A 631 -12.24 19.85 42.08
C HIS A 631 -11.52 18.87 41.13
N ILE A 632 -11.36 19.22 39.84
CA ILE A 632 -10.65 18.40 38.85
C ILE A 632 -9.16 18.34 39.17
N ALA A 633 -8.54 19.48 39.47
CA ALA A 633 -7.13 19.54 39.87
C ALA A 633 -6.88 18.81 41.20
N LEU A 634 -7.80 18.93 42.18
CA LEU A 634 -7.74 18.17 43.44
C LEU A 634 -7.85 16.66 43.22
N TYR A 635 -8.75 16.22 42.34
CA TYR A 635 -8.83 14.81 41.95
C TYR A 635 -7.54 14.30 41.32
N ASN A 636 -6.96 15.08 40.40
CA ASN A 636 -5.72 14.72 39.72
C ASN A 636 -4.51 14.68 40.64
N LEU A 637 -4.39 15.63 41.59
CA LEU A 637 -3.40 15.56 42.67
C LEU A 637 -3.61 14.33 43.55
N GLY A 638 -4.85 14.02 43.91
CA GLY A 638 -5.18 12.81 44.66
C GLY A 638 -4.72 11.55 43.93
N CYS A 639 -4.99 11.45 42.63
CA CYS A 639 -4.55 10.31 41.81
C CYS A 639 -3.02 10.23 41.67
N LEU A 640 -2.34 11.38 41.59
CA LEU A 640 -0.89 11.44 41.51
C LEU A 640 -0.24 11.00 42.83
N ALA A 641 -0.75 11.50 43.96
CA ALA A 641 -0.32 11.10 45.30
C ALA A 641 -0.51 9.59 45.54
N MET A 642 -1.63 9.01 45.06
CA MET A 642 -1.81 7.54 45.09
C MET A 642 -0.71 6.78 44.34
N LYS A 643 -0.28 7.29 43.18
CA LYS A 643 0.80 6.67 42.39
C LYS A 643 2.17 6.80 43.05
N GLU A 644 2.40 7.89 43.78
CA GLU A 644 3.64 8.14 44.53
C GLU A 644 3.66 7.44 45.90
N GLY A 645 2.56 6.81 46.32
CA GLY A 645 2.43 6.13 47.61
C GLY A 645 2.10 7.07 48.78
N GLU A 646 1.85 8.35 48.51
CA GLU A 646 1.49 9.38 49.49
C GLU A 646 0.01 9.26 49.87
N THR A 647 -0.30 8.25 50.67
CA THR A 647 -1.66 7.80 50.92
C THR A 647 -2.48 8.87 51.67
N GLU A 648 -1.89 9.55 52.66
CA GLU A 648 -2.54 10.61 53.43
C GLU A 648 -2.84 11.86 52.57
N ALA A 649 -1.88 12.25 51.73
CA ALA A 649 -2.05 13.38 50.81
C ALA A 649 -3.13 13.08 49.76
N ALA A 650 -3.18 11.84 49.27
CA ALA A 650 -4.21 11.39 48.35
C ALA A 650 -5.62 11.50 48.96
N GLU A 651 -5.80 11.00 50.18
CA GLU A 651 -7.09 11.08 50.87
C GLU A 651 -7.52 12.52 51.13
N ALA A 652 -6.61 13.37 51.62
CA ALA A 652 -6.90 14.77 51.87
C ALA A 652 -7.38 15.49 50.59
N ALA A 653 -6.70 15.27 49.45
CA ALA A 653 -7.06 15.85 48.17
C ALA A 653 -8.40 15.32 47.64
N LEU A 654 -8.64 14.01 47.73
CA LEU A 654 -9.88 13.39 47.27
C LEU A 654 -11.10 13.76 48.15
N HIS A 655 -10.92 13.87 49.47
CA HIS A 655 -11.97 14.37 50.37
C HIS A 655 -12.30 15.83 50.10
N ARG A 656 -11.29 16.68 49.85
CA ARG A 656 -11.51 18.07 49.45
C ARG A 656 -12.21 18.18 48.09
N CYS A 657 -11.87 17.30 47.14
CA CYS A 657 -12.63 17.19 45.89
C CYS A 657 -14.11 16.86 46.15
N LEU A 658 -14.40 15.93 47.07
CA LEU A 658 -15.77 15.56 47.41
C LEU A 658 -16.51 16.60 48.25
N SER A 659 -15.81 17.45 49.01
CA SER A 659 -16.48 18.57 49.69
C SER A 659 -16.95 19.64 48.70
N LEU A 660 -16.25 19.79 47.57
CA LEU A 660 -16.59 20.74 46.51
C LEU A 660 -17.59 20.16 45.50
N CYS A 661 -17.38 18.91 45.11
CA CYS A 661 -18.26 18.15 44.22
C CYS A 661 -18.63 16.83 44.90
N PRO A 662 -19.69 16.82 45.74
CA PRO A 662 -20.12 15.63 46.45
C PRO A 662 -20.35 14.46 45.50
N GLU A 663 -20.88 14.72 44.31
CA GLU A 663 -21.27 13.71 43.32
C GLU A 663 -20.10 13.13 42.51
N HIS A 664 -18.86 13.60 42.72
CA HIS A 664 -17.70 13.18 41.91
C HIS A 664 -17.37 11.69 42.05
N VAL A 665 -17.89 10.90 41.10
CA VAL A 665 -17.81 9.43 41.07
C VAL A 665 -16.38 8.93 41.18
N TYR A 666 -15.46 9.49 40.38
CA TYR A 666 -14.09 8.99 40.32
C TYR A 666 -13.33 9.20 41.64
N SER A 667 -13.61 10.28 42.38
CA SER A 667 -13.00 10.51 43.69
C SER A 667 -13.48 9.48 44.71
N ARG A 668 -14.77 9.12 44.67
CA ARG A 668 -15.31 8.03 45.51
C ARG A 668 -14.68 6.68 45.17
N LEU A 669 -14.51 6.37 43.89
CA LEU A 669 -13.82 5.15 43.47
C LEU A 669 -12.37 5.10 43.96
N ARG A 670 -11.64 6.23 43.91
CA ARG A 670 -10.25 6.29 44.40
C ARG A 670 -10.16 6.15 45.92
N LEU A 671 -11.05 6.80 46.68
CA LEU A 671 -11.13 6.59 48.13
C LEU A 671 -11.50 5.15 48.50
N GLY A 672 -12.42 4.53 47.76
CA GLY A 672 -12.74 3.11 47.95
C GLY A 672 -11.54 2.19 47.70
N GLN A 673 -10.70 2.51 46.71
CA GLN A 673 -9.45 1.79 46.45
C GLN A 673 -8.42 1.98 47.56
N LEU A 674 -8.28 3.20 48.10
CA LEU A 674 -7.40 3.47 49.24
C LEU A 674 -7.85 2.70 50.48
N ALA A 675 -9.13 2.74 50.81
CA ALA A 675 -9.71 1.94 51.89
C ALA A 675 -9.49 0.43 51.67
N GLU A 676 -9.62 -0.06 50.43
CA GLU A 676 -9.35 -1.45 50.08
C GLU A 676 -7.88 -1.84 50.29
N THR A 677 -6.93 -0.97 49.92
CA THR A 677 -5.48 -1.20 50.15
C THR A 677 -5.12 -1.23 51.65
N ARG A 678 -5.89 -0.52 52.49
CA ARG A 678 -5.75 -0.54 53.95
C ARG A 678 -6.55 -1.66 54.62
N HIS A 679 -7.13 -2.58 53.85
CA HIS A 679 -8.01 -3.66 54.33
C HIS A 679 -9.28 -3.18 55.06
N ALA A 680 -9.68 -1.91 54.91
CA ALA A 680 -10.93 -1.35 55.44
C ALA A 680 -12.11 -1.66 54.50
N LEU A 681 -12.48 -2.95 54.41
CA LEU A 681 -13.45 -3.44 53.41
C LEU A 681 -14.84 -2.80 53.53
N THR A 682 -15.31 -2.53 54.75
CA THR A 682 -16.62 -1.90 55.00
C THR A 682 -16.67 -0.47 54.47
N GLU A 683 -15.58 0.29 54.64
CA GLU A 683 -15.45 1.65 54.16
C GLU A 683 -15.30 1.68 52.63
N ALA A 684 -14.50 0.77 52.07
CA ALA A 684 -14.37 0.59 50.63
C ALA A 684 -15.74 0.31 49.98
N ARG A 685 -16.54 -0.59 50.59
CA ARG A 685 -17.91 -0.88 50.12
C ARG A 685 -18.78 0.37 50.12
N LYS A 686 -18.74 1.17 51.19
CA LYS A 686 -19.53 2.41 51.29
C LYS A 686 -19.20 3.36 50.15
N HIS A 687 -17.92 3.54 49.84
CA HIS A 687 -17.48 4.41 48.74
C HIS A 687 -17.87 3.88 47.37
N PHE A 688 -17.68 2.58 47.10
CA PHE A 688 -18.07 1.97 45.82
C PHE A 688 -19.58 1.92 45.62
N ALA A 689 -20.37 1.66 46.66
CA ALA A 689 -21.82 1.70 46.60
C ALA A 689 -22.35 3.12 46.36
N ALA A 690 -21.75 4.13 46.99
CA ALA A 690 -22.08 5.52 46.74
C ALA A 690 -21.72 5.97 45.30
N ALA A 691 -20.63 5.45 44.74
CA ALA A 691 -20.28 5.67 43.33
C ALA A 691 -21.26 4.95 42.38
N ALA A 692 -21.68 3.73 42.70
CA ALA A 692 -22.64 2.95 41.92
C ALA A 692 -24.05 3.56 41.89
N ALA A 693 -24.41 4.36 42.90
CA ALA A 693 -25.71 5.05 42.96
C ALA A 693 -25.86 6.18 41.93
N HIS A 694 -24.78 6.59 41.25
CA HIS A 694 -24.79 7.61 40.20
C HIS A 694 -24.72 6.93 38.83
N SER A 695 -25.47 7.42 37.84
CA SER A 695 -25.52 6.87 36.48
C SER A 695 -24.13 6.75 35.83
N ASP A 696 -23.27 7.76 36.05
CA ASP A 696 -21.93 7.81 35.46
C ASP A 696 -20.94 6.86 36.15
N GLY A 697 -21.29 6.40 37.36
CA GLY A 697 -20.48 5.50 38.17
C GLY A 697 -20.93 4.05 38.16
N GLU A 698 -22.19 3.77 37.83
CA GLU A 698 -22.77 2.42 37.80
C GLU A 698 -21.93 1.43 36.95
N PRO A 699 -21.52 1.75 35.70
CA PRO A 699 -20.75 0.82 34.87
C PRO A 699 -19.39 0.41 35.47
N ILE A 700 -18.68 1.35 36.08
CA ILE A 700 -17.30 1.17 36.55
C ILE A 700 -17.27 0.64 37.99
N SER A 701 -18.27 1.01 38.81
CA SER A 701 -18.33 0.68 40.24
C SER A 701 -18.61 -0.80 40.46
N HIS A 702 -19.40 -1.44 39.60
CA HIS A 702 -19.70 -2.87 39.72
C HIS A 702 -18.46 -3.76 39.65
N ARG A 703 -17.47 -3.40 38.82
CA ARG A 703 -16.17 -4.09 38.80
C ARG A 703 -15.44 -4.01 40.14
N HIS A 704 -15.47 -2.85 40.79
CA HIS A 704 -14.84 -2.64 42.10
C HIS A 704 -15.59 -3.36 43.23
N LEU A 705 -16.93 -3.34 43.19
CA LEU A 705 -17.77 -4.11 44.12
C LEU A 705 -17.60 -5.62 43.98
N ALA A 706 -17.45 -6.12 42.75
CA ALA A 706 -17.17 -7.53 42.50
C ALA A 706 -15.83 -7.95 43.12
N ARG A 707 -14.77 -7.19 42.85
CA ARG A 707 -13.44 -7.43 43.44
C ARG A 707 -13.49 -7.44 44.96
N LEU A 708 -14.23 -6.52 45.56
CA LEU A 708 -14.40 -6.45 47.00
C LEU A 708 -15.15 -7.70 47.52
N ALA A 709 -16.23 -8.11 46.85
CA ALA A 709 -17.00 -9.29 47.22
C ALA A 709 -16.17 -10.58 47.17
N VAL A 710 -15.24 -10.72 46.19
CA VAL A 710 -14.27 -11.83 46.17
C VAL A 710 -13.39 -11.81 47.42
N LYS A 711 -12.83 -10.66 47.80
CA LYS A 711 -12.00 -10.52 49.01
C LYS A 711 -12.75 -10.81 50.30
N GLU A 712 -14.05 -10.54 50.32
CA GLU A 712 -14.93 -10.81 51.46
C GLU A 712 -15.45 -12.26 51.48
N GLY A 713 -15.06 -13.11 50.52
CA GLY A 713 -15.49 -14.51 50.45
C GLY A 713 -16.92 -14.72 49.97
N HIS A 714 -17.49 -13.78 49.22
CA HIS A 714 -18.85 -13.84 48.68
C HIS A 714 -18.84 -13.96 47.13
N PRO A 715 -18.49 -15.13 46.57
CA PRO A 715 -18.32 -15.32 45.12
C PRO A 715 -19.61 -15.11 44.33
N ASP A 716 -20.78 -15.46 44.88
CA ASP A 716 -22.07 -15.28 44.20
C ASP A 716 -22.39 -13.80 43.94
N ARG A 717 -22.15 -12.96 44.95
CA ARG A 717 -22.30 -11.50 44.81
C ARG A 717 -21.28 -10.91 43.85
N ALA A 718 -20.07 -11.47 43.81
CA ALA A 718 -19.06 -11.06 42.85
C ALA A 718 -19.50 -11.36 41.42
N ARG A 719 -20.05 -12.55 41.14
CA ARG A 719 -20.59 -12.92 39.83
C ARG A 719 -21.73 -11.99 39.39
N GLU A 720 -22.67 -11.69 40.28
CA GLU A 720 -23.77 -10.75 39.96
C GLU A 720 -23.24 -9.38 39.54
N HIS A 721 -22.29 -8.82 40.30
CA HIS A 721 -21.67 -7.55 39.96
C HIS A 721 -20.85 -7.61 38.66
N LEU A 722 -20.17 -8.72 38.37
CA LEU A 722 -19.43 -8.90 37.11
C LEU A 722 -20.36 -8.97 35.90
N HIS A 723 -21.49 -9.66 36.01
CA HIS A 723 -22.49 -9.66 34.94
C HIS A 723 -23.04 -8.26 34.67
N LYS A 724 -23.31 -7.47 35.72
CA LYS A 724 -23.71 -6.06 35.55
C LYS A 724 -22.61 -5.24 34.89
N ALA A 725 -21.35 -5.40 35.30
CA ALA A 725 -20.22 -4.70 34.68
C ALA A 725 -20.07 -5.04 33.18
N LEU A 726 -20.21 -6.32 32.80
CA LEU A 726 -20.12 -6.77 31.41
C LEU A 726 -21.36 -6.40 30.57
N ALA A 727 -22.53 -6.26 31.19
CA ALA A 727 -23.71 -5.73 30.51
C ALA A 727 -23.51 -4.27 30.06
N HIS A 728 -22.79 -3.47 30.85
CA HIS A 728 -22.45 -2.10 30.48
C HIS A 728 -21.23 -2.00 29.57
N ASN A 729 -20.17 -2.77 29.82
CA ASN A 729 -18.99 -2.82 28.97
C ASN A 729 -18.64 -4.28 28.61
N PRO A 730 -19.11 -4.77 27.45
CA PRO A 730 -18.83 -6.13 26.99
C PRO A 730 -17.36 -6.41 26.67
N ARG A 731 -16.47 -5.40 26.70
CA ARG A 731 -15.03 -5.54 26.45
C ARG A 731 -14.17 -5.25 27.69
N ASP A 732 -14.75 -5.22 28.90
CA ASP A 732 -13.96 -5.04 30.13
C ASP A 732 -13.13 -6.30 30.44
N ALA A 733 -11.87 -6.29 29.99
CA ALA A 733 -10.92 -7.38 30.17
C ALA A 733 -10.73 -7.78 31.65
N TYR A 734 -10.77 -6.82 32.58
CA TYR A 734 -10.60 -7.13 34.01
C TYR A 734 -11.82 -7.83 34.58
N ALA A 735 -13.02 -7.41 34.19
CA ALA A 735 -14.26 -8.07 34.61
C ALA A 735 -14.36 -9.50 34.02
N MET A 736 -14.00 -9.68 32.74
CA MET A 736 -13.92 -10.99 32.10
C MET A 736 -12.93 -11.92 32.82
N HIS A 737 -11.73 -11.40 33.13
CA HIS A 737 -10.69 -12.14 33.85
C HIS A 737 -11.16 -12.59 35.24
N LEU A 738 -11.76 -11.69 36.02
CA LEU A 738 -12.25 -12.04 37.35
C LEU A 738 -13.39 -13.06 37.30
N LEU A 739 -14.28 -12.95 36.30
CA LEU A 739 -15.39 -13.88 36.13
C LEU A 739 -14.90 -15.26 35.67
N ALA A 740 -13.95 -15.31 34.73
CA ALA A 740 -13.30 -16.55 34.30
C ALA A 740 -12.61 -17.27 35.47
N ARG A 741 -11.93 -16.52 36.35
CA ARG A 741 -11.32 -17.06 37.56
C ARG A 741 -12.35 -17.67 38.50
N LEU A 742 -13.49 -17.00 38.72
CA LEU A 742 -14.56 -17.51 39.57
C LEU A 742 -15.27 -18.74 38.99
N TYR A 743 -15.28 -18.91 37.67
CA TYR A 743 -15.77 -20.15 37.03
C TYR A 743 -14.77 -21.29 37.17
N LEU A 744 -13.46 -21.00 37.01
CA LEU A 744 -12.39 -21.96 37.21
C LEU A 744 -12.35 -22.49 38.65
N GLU A 745 -12.38 -21.60 39.65
CA GLU A 745 -12.36 -21.96 41.07
C GLU A 745 -13.58 -22.77 41.51
N ALA A 746 -14.72 -22.57 40.85
CA ALA A 746 -15.93 -23.35 41.10
C ALA A 746 -16.02 -24.64 40.28
N GLU A 747 -15.09 -24.86 39.35
CA GLU A 747 -15.14 -25.95 38.35
C GLU A 747 -16.44 -25.97 37.52
N GLU A 748 -17.04 -24.80 37.31
CA GLU A 748 -18.31 -24.62 36.61
C GLU A 748 -18.10 -23.98 35.24
N ASN A 749 -18.78 -24.51 34.20
CA ASN A 749 -18.83 -23.92 32.87
C ASN A 749 -17.44 -23.55 32.29
N LEU A 750 -16.48 -24.48 32.33
CA LEU A 750 -15.10 -24.27 31.87
C LEU A 750 -15.00 -23.74 30.43
N GLU A 751 -15.95 -24.08 29.55
CA GLU A 751 -16.02 -23.53 28.18
C GLU A 751 -16.25 -22.01 28.16
N VAL A 752 -17.15 -21.52 29.03
CA VAL A 752 -17.43 -20.09 29.18
C VAL A 752 -16.23 -19.41 29.83
N ALA A 753 -15.62 -20.04 30.83
CA ALA A 753 -14.39 -19.55 31.47
C ALA A 753 -13.26 -19.38 30.44
N ALA A 754 -13.03 -20.37 29.58
CA ALA A 754 -12.01 -20.34 28.54
C ALA A 754 -12.25 -19.22 27.52
N THR A 755 -13.51 -19.01 27.14
CA THR A 755 -13.89 -17.92 26.23
C THR A 755 -13.64 -16.56 26.87
N LEU A 756 -14.08 -16.36 28.11
CA LEU A 756 -13.88 -15.10 28.84
C LEU A 756 -12.39 -14.82 29.08
N ALA A 757 -11.59 -15.83 29.42
CA ALA A 757 -10.15 -15.70 29.61
C ALA A 757 -9.40 -15.40 28.30
N ARG A 758 -9.86 -15.98 27.18
CA ARG A 758 -9.34 -15.63 25.85
C ARG A 758 -9.63 -14.17 25.51
N GLU A 759 -10.88 -13.74 25.64
CA GLU A 759 -11.27 -12.36 25.32
C GLU A 759 -10.60 -11.36 26.27
N SER A 760 -10.40 -11.68 27.55
CA SER A 760 -9.65 -10.80 28.47
C SER A 760 -8.19 -10.64 28.04
N ALA A 761 -7.53 -11.74 27.68
CA ALA A 761 -6.14 -11.74 27.21
C ALA A 761 -5.96 -11.00 25.88
N LEU A 762 -6.89 -11.14 24.95
CA LEU A 762 -6.86 -10.42 23.66
C LEU A 762 -7.12 -8.92 23.83
N ASN A 763 -7.99 -8.53 24.77
CA ASN A 763 -8.32 -7.14 25.02
C ASN A 763 -7.21 -6.38 25.81
N GLN A 764 -6.39 -7.09 26.60
CA GLN A 764 -5.21 -6.53 27.30
C GLN A 764 -4.00 -7.48 27.21
N PRO A 765 -3.33 -7.54 26.04
CA PRO A 765 -2.28 -8.51 25.79
C PRO A 765 -1.02 -8.28 26.65
N GLU A 766 -0.82 -7.09 27.19
CA GLU A 766 0.32 -6.73 28.04
C GLU A 766 0.29 -7.38 29.44
N ARG A 767 -0.85 -7.92 29.87
CA ARG A 767 -0.99 -8.56 31.19
C ARG A 767 -0.77 -10.06 31.11
N GLY A 768 0.45 -10.50 31.45
CA GLY A 768 0.81 -11.92 31.49
C GLY A 768 -0.16 -12.79 32.30
N GLU A 769 -0.66 -12.27 33.42
CA GLU A 769 -1.64 -12.96 34.28
C GLU A 769 -2.93 -13.40 33.55
N TYR A 770 -3.32 -12.71 32.47
CA TYR A 770 -4.56 -13.02 31.73
C TYR A 770 -4.34 -14.23 30.81
N TRP A 771 -3.16 -14.29 30.19
CA TRP A 771 -2.72 -15.44 29.42
C TRP A 771 -2.51 -16.67 30.30
N ASP A 772 -1.97 -16.47 31.51
CA ASP A 772 -1.77 -17.54 32.50
C ASP A 772 -3.09 -18.18 32.87
N LEU A 773 -4.10 -17.37 33.23
CA LEU A 773 -5.43 -17.87 33.55
C LEU A 773 -6.06 -18.65 32.39
N TRP A 774 -5.93 -18.16 31.15
CA TRP A 774 -6.44 -18.88 29.98
C TRP A 774 -5.75 -20.24 29.79
N ARG A 775 -4.42 -20.31 29.98
CA ARG A 775 -3.67 -21.57 29.91
C ARG A 775 -4.11 -22.56 30.98
N ASP A 776 -4.33 -22.09 32.21
CA ASP A 776 -4.74 -22.94 33.32
C ASP A 776 -6.13 -23.54 33.07
N ILE A 777 -7.06 -22.76 32.51
CA ILE A 777 -8.38 -23.25 32.12
C ILE A 777 -8.27 -24.32 31.00
N LEU A 778 -7.46 -24.09 29.97
CA LEU A 778 -7.29 -25.04 28.86
C LEU A 778 -6.66 -26.37 29.32
N ARG A 779 -5.70 -26.32 30.25
CA ARG A 779 -5.13 -27.53 30.87
C ARG A 779 -6.18 -28.32 31.64
N GLN A 780 -7.04 -27.64 32.38
CA GLN A 780 -8.12 -28.31 33.12
C GLN A 780 -9.20 -28.89 32.20
N GLN A 781 -9.34 -28.38 30.97
CA GLN A 781 -10.17 -28.95 29.90
C GLN A 781 -9.50 -30.12 29.15
N GLY A 782 -8.22 -30.43 29.42
CA GLY A 782 -7.46 -31.46 28.71
C GLY A 782 -6.93 -31.02 27.33
N GLU A 783 -6.92 -29.73 27.02
CA GLU A 783 -6.42 -29.17 25.76
C GLU A 783 -4.94 -28.74 25.85
N ASP A 784 -4.06 -29.64 26.30
CA ASP A 784 -2.65 -29.34 26.59
C ASP A 784 -1.86 -28.80 25.40
N GLU A 785 -2.16 -29.27 24.19
CA GLU A 785 -1.51 -28.80 22.96
C GLU A 785 -1.83 -27.32 22.66
N ARG A 786 -3.08 -26.90 22.90
CA ARG A 786 -3.50 -25.50 22.73
C ARG A 786 -2.95 -24.61 23.83
N ALA A 787 -2.91 -25.10 25.06
CA ALA A 787 -2.26 -24.41 26.18
C ALA A 787 -0.75 -24.18 25.90
N ALA A 788 -0.06 -25.15 25.29
CA ALA A 788 1.34 -25.04 24.89
C ALA A 788 1.53 -24.05 23.72
N ALA A 789 0.60 -24.00 22.76
CA ALA A 789 0.67 -23.09 21.61
C ALA A 789 0.65 -21.60 22.01
N ILE A 790 -0.04 -21.24 23.10
CA ILE A 790 -0.09 -19.86 23.63
C ILE A 790 1.31 -19.34 24.02
N GLN A 791 2.24 -20.23 24.39
CA GLN A 791 3.62 -19.89 24.80
C GLN A 791 4.45 -19.22 23.69
N THR A 792 4.07 -19.37 22.42
CA THR A 792 4.82 -18.83 21.27
C THR A 792 4.44 -17.40 20.86
N ARG A 793 3.41 -16.80 21.47
CA ARG A 793 2.86 -15.49 21.07
C ARG A 793 3.22 -14.33 21.99
N HIS A 794 4.24 -14.46 22.83
CA HIS A 794 4.68 -13.39 23.73
C HIS A 794 5.61 -12.40 23.01
N PRO A 795 5.22 -11.12 22.78
CA PRO A 795 6.18 -10.05 22.79
C PRO A 795 6.45 -9.75 24.27
N SER A 796 7.64 -10.03 24.77
CA SER A 796 8.08 -9.43 26.04
C SER A 796 8.33 -7.94 25.79
N PRO A 797 7.69 -7.01 26.51
CA PRO A 797 8.21 -5.67 26.65
C PRO A 797 9.28 -5.73 27.75
N PHE A 798 10.53 -5.45 27.39
CA PHE A 798 11.69 -5.36 28.30
C PHE A 798 12.14 -6.67 28.98
N SER A 799 13.01 -7.44 28.31
CA SER A 799 14.10 -8.13 29.01
C SER A 799 15.27 -7.15 29.10
N ALA A 800 15.50 -6.61 30.30
CA ALA A 800 16.66 -5.78 30.59
C ALA A 800 17.94 -6.64 30.57
N SER A 801 18.91 -6.19 29.78
CA SER A 801 20.35 -6.33 30.03
C SER A 801 21.00 -4.99 29.77
#